data_AF-A0A7J8G752-F1
#
_entry.id   AF-A0A7J8G752-F1
#
_cell.length_a   1.000
_cell.length_b   1.000
_cell.length_c   1.000
_cell.angle_alpha   90.00
_cell.angle_beta   90.00
_cell.angle_gamma   90.00
#
_symmetry.space_group_name_H-M   'P 1'
#
loop_
_entity.id
_entity.type
_entity.pdbx_description
1 polymer ?
#
loop_
_entity_poly.entity_id
_entity_poly.type
_entity_poly.pdbx_seq_one_letter_code
_entity_poly.pdbx_strand_id
1 'polypeptide(L)'
;MASGWDSRPPWRQGHLPLLLCLLLLLRSSAQAAHIKKAEATTTIAGAETDKGQFDHYYHEEELGSALREAAAAGPPGLARLFSIGSSVEGRPLWVLRLTAGLGPPPADGDTGPDASGPLLPGRPQVKLVGNMHGDETVSRQVLIYLARELAAGYRRGDPRLVRLLNTTDVYVLPSLNPDGFERAREGDCGVSDSGPPGSSGRDNSRGRDLNRSFPDQFSTGEPPALDDVPEVRALIDWIRRNKFVLSGNLHGGSVVASYPFDDSPEHKATGIYSKTSDDEVFKYLAKAYASNHPIMKTGAPHCPGDEDETFKDGITNGAHWYDVEGGMQDYNYVWANCFEITLELSCCKYPPASQLQQEWENNRESLITLIEKVHIGVKGFVKDLVTGSGLENATISVAGINHNITTGKFGDFHRLLVPGTYNITAVLTGYMPVTVNNIIVKEGPATEVNFSLRPTVTSVIPDSTEVKVTASTVAILNSSPGTQSSHQPIQPKDFHHHHFPDMEIFLRRFANEYPNITRLYSLGKSVESRELYVMEISDNPGVHEPGEPEFKYIGNMHGNEVVGRELLLNLIEYLCKNFGTDPEVTDLVHSTRIHLMPSMNPDGYEKAQEGDSISVIGRNNSNNFDLNRNFPDQFVQITDPAQPETIAVMSWMKAYPFVLSANLHGGSLVVNYPFDDDEQGLATYSKSPDDAIFQQIALSYSKENSQMFQGRPCKNMYPNEYFPHGITNGASWYNVPGGMQDWNYLQTNCFEVTIELGCVKYPFEKDLPKFWEQNRRSLIQFMKQVTSQEQSMKFPPRTKKF
;
A
#
# COMPACT_ATOMS: atom_id res chain seq x y z
N MET A 1 48.44 -12.77 -37.60
CA MET A 1 49.38 -13.55 -38.44
C MET A 1 48.91 -15.00 -38.45
N ALA A 2 48.93 -15.69 -39.61
CA ALA A 2 48.63 -17.14 -39.82
C ALA A 2 47.21 -17.64 -39.45
N SER A 3 46.57 -18.69 -40.04
CA SER A 3 46.61 -19.43 -41.35
C SER A 3 45.58 -20.60 -41.28
N GLY A 4 44.97 -21.22 -42.30
CA GLY A 4 44.90 -21.04 -43.78
C GLY A 4 43.50 -20.56 -44.24
N TRP A 5 42.88 -20.90 -45.38
CA TRP A 5 43.05 -21.87 -46.51
C TRP A 5 42.68 -23.35 -46.28
N ASP A 6 42.03 -24.08 -47.20
CA ASP A 6 41.08 -23.80 -48.32
C ASP A 6 40.57 -25.15 -48.89
N SER A 7 39.30 -25.28 -49.35
CA SER A 7 38.87 -26.33 -50.33
C SER A 7 37.34 -26.39 -50.64
N ARG A 8 36.98 -26.25 -51.92
CA ARG A 8 35.81 -26.85 -52.63
C ARG A 8 36.36 -27.96 -53.60
N PRO A 9 35.64 -28.59 -54.59
CA PRO A 9 34.21 -28.67 -54.98
C PRO A 9 33.78 -30.18 -55.04
N PRO A 10 33.02 -30.80 -56.00
CA PRO A 10 32.11 -30.32 -57.06
C PRO A 10 30.74 -31.05 -57.26
N TRP A 11 29.90 -30.38 -58.06
CA TRP A 11 28.76 -30.78 -58.91
C TRP A 11 28.50 -32.26 -59.33
N ARG A 12 27.20 -32.57 -59.52
CA ARG A 12 26.68 -33.33 -60.69
C ARG A 12 25.21 -32.97 -61.03
N GLN A 13 24.89 -32.96 -62.33
CA GLN A 13 23.55 -32.76 -62.90
C GLN A 13 22.90 -34.10 -63.30
N GLY A 14 21.57 -34.11 -63.52
CA GLY A 14 20.95 -34.93 -64.56
C GLY A 14 19.56 -35.52 -64.26
N HIS A 15 18.52 -35.03 -64.94
CA HIS A 15 17.64 -35.77 -65.89
C HIS A 15 16.16 -35.33 -65.91
N LEU A 16 15.75 -34.84 -67.09
CA LEU A 16 14.40 -34.90 -67.69
C LEU A 16 14.49 -35.91 -68.90
N PRO A 17 13.46 -36.20 -69.74
CA PRO A 17 12.09 -35.62 -69.89
C PRO A 17 10.95 -36.67 -70.12
N LEU A 18 9.69 -36.22 -70.33
CA LEU A 18 8.87 -36.46 -71.55
C LEU A 18 7.41 -35.95 -71.44
N LEU A 19 6.83 -35.52 -72.57
CA LEU A 19 5.42 -35.08 -72.72
C LEU A 19 4.55 -36.20 -73.35
N LEU A 20 3.22 -36.20 -73.14
CA LEU A 20 2.20 -35.62 -74.07
C LEU A 20 0.75 -36.17 -73.82
N CYS A 21 -0.26 -35.27 -73.70
CA CYS A 21 -1.71 -35.47 -73.95
C CYS A 21 -2.49 -36.55 -73.13
N LEU A 22 -3.84 -36.54 -72.99
CA LEU A 22 -4.95 -35.85 -73.70
C LEU A 22 -6.23 -35.76 -72.79
N LEU A 23 -7.24 -34.98 -73.22
CA LEU A 23 -8.64 -34.86 -72.71
C LEU A 23 -8.83 -34.07 -71.38
N LEU A 24 -9.30 -32.81 -71.40
CA LEU A 24 -10.66 -32.29 -71.67
C LEU A 24 -11.72 -32.66 -70.61
N LEU A 25 -12.06 -31.69 -69.75
CA LEU A 25 -13.45 -31.26 -69.48
C LEU A 25 -13.49 -29.91 -68.71
N LEU A 26 -13.89 -28.85 -69.42
CA LEU A 26 -14.61 -27.65 -68.95
C LEU A 26 -14.14 -26.90 -67.69
N ARG A 27 -13.43 -25.77 -67.90
CA ARG A 27 -13.68 -24.48 -67.21
C ARG A 27 -13.10 -23.34 -68.05
N SER A 28 -13.96 -22.56 -68.70
CA SER A 28 -13.57 -21.55 -69.69
C SER A 28 -13.69 -20.11 -69.16
N SER A 29 -12.67 -19.32 -69.47
CA SER A 29 -12.73 -17.87 -69.78
C SER A 29 -13.47 -16.94 -68.81
N ALA A 30 -12.69 -16.23 -68.00
CA ALA A 30 -13.03 -14.87 -67.59
C ALA A 30 -12.38 -13.88 -68.58
N GLN A 31 -13.18 -13.08 -69.30
CA GLN A 31 -12.75 -11.75 -69.77
C GLN A 31 -13.93 -10.86 -70.22
N ALA A 32 -13.92 -9.64 -69.69
CA ALA A 32 -14.45 -8.38 -70.23
C ALA A 32 -15.88 -8.28 -70.80
N ALA A 33 -16.73 -7.51 -70.10
CA ALA A 33 -17.58 -6.49 -70.73
C ALA A 33 -17.89 -5.34 -69.75
N HIS A 34 -17.82 -4.10 -70.24
CA HIS A 34 -18.15 -2.88 -69.49
C HIS A 34 -19.60 -2.84 -68.98
N ILE A 35 -19.81 -2.43 -67.73
CA ILE A 35 -21.01 -1.66 -67.34
C ILE A 35 -20.59 -0.42 -66.54
N LYS A 36 -21.31 0.67 -66.79
CA LYS A 36 -21.00 2.06 -66.41
C LYS A 36 -20.92 2.28 -64.90
N LYS A 37 -20.01 3.18 -64.51
CA LYS A 37 -20.11 3.96 -63.27
C LYS A 37 -21.46 4.71 -63.31
N ALA A 38 -22.39 4.35 -62.43
CA ALA A 38 -23.64 5.06 -62.22
C ALA A 38 -23.60 5.63 -60.80
N GLU A 39 -23.83 6.93 -60.69
CA GLU A 39 -23.97 7.60 -59.41
C GLU A 39 -25.26 7.14 -58.75
N ALA A 40 -25.13 6.26 -57.74
CA ALA A 40 -26.22 5.89 -56.86
C ALA A 40 -26.04 6.68 -55.55
N THR A 41 -26.57 7.90 -55.56
CA THR A 41 -26.61 8.81 -54.41
C THR A 41 -27.49 8.23 -53.30
N THR A 42 -26.97 7.29 -52.54
CA THR A 42 -27.61 6.81 -51.30
C THR A 42 -27.23 7.78 -50.20
N THR A 43 -28.05 8.82 -50.02
CA THR A 43 -27.90 9.81 -48.96
C THR A 43 -27.93 9.14 -47.60
N ILE A 44 -26.76 9.04 -46.94
CA ILE A 44 -26.68 8.82 -45.50
C ILE A 44 -27.16 10.11 -44.84
N ALA A 45 -28.47 10.21 -44.60
CA ALA A 45 -29.04 11.28 -43.79
C ALA A 45 -28.59 11.05 -42.34
N GLY A 46 -27.79 11.99 -41.80
CA GLY A 46 -27.21 11.87 -40.45
C GLY A 46 -25.73 12.23 -40.33
N ALA A 47 -25.06 12.65 -41.41
CA ALA A 47 -23.75 13.29 -41.33
C ALA A 47 -23.88 14.82 -41.23
N GLU A 48 -24.46 15.32 -40.13
CA GLU A 48 -24.15 16.68 -39.70
C GLU A 48 -22.69 16.68 -39.22
N THR A 49 -21.80 17.27 -40.03
CA THR A 49 -20.42 17.53 -39.61
C THR A 49 -20.45 18.46 -38.39
N ASP A 50 -19.91 17.98 -37.27
CA ASP A 50 -19.82 18.66 -35.96
C ASP A 50 -18.84 19.86 -36.05
N LYS A 51 -19.27 20.91 -36.77
CA LYS A 51 -18.43 21.95 -37.38
C LYS A 51 -17.73 22.92 -36.42
N GLY A 52 -17.83 22.68 -35.11
CA GLY A 52 -17.16 23.43 -34.04
C GLY A 52 -16.87 22.55 -32.81
N GLN A 53 -16.57 21.27 -33.02
CA GLN A 53 -16.14 20.37 -31.92
C GLN A 53 -14.62 20.40 -31.70
N PHE A 54 -13.85 20.69 -32.77
CA PHE A 54 -12.38 20.58 -32.81
C PHE A 54 -11.69 21.91 -33.19
N ASP A 55 -12.36 23.05 -32.98
CA ASP A 55 -11.92 24.37 -33.45
C ASP A 55 -11.33 25.28 -32.34
N HIS A 56 -11.44 24.88 -31.06
CA HIS A 56 -10.87 25.60 -29.92
C HIS A 56 -10.50 24.64 -28.76
N TYR A 57 -9.76 25.18 -27.80
CA TYR A 57 -9.50 24.53 -26.50
C TYR A 57 -10.52 25.01 -25.46
N TYR A 58 -11.05 24.09 -24.63
CA TYR A 58 -11.99 24.43 -23.58
C TYR A 58 -11.25 24.97 -22.34
N HIS A 59 -11.35 26.27 -22.10
CA HIS A 59 -10.83 26.91 -20.89
C HIS A 59 -11.67 26.58 -19.65
N GLU A 60 -11.19 26.86 -18.44
CA GLU A 60 -11.88 26.45 -17.20
C GLU A 60 -13.32 26.99 -17.09
N GLU A 61 -13.56 28.23 -17.53
CA GLU A 61 -14.91 28.82 -17.56
C GLU A 61 -15.91 27.99 -18.40
N GLU A 62 -15.40 27.25 -19.39
CA GLU A 62 -16.17 26.45 -20.34
C GLU A 62 -16.14 24.95 -20.00
N LEU A 63 -15.08 24.44 -19.35
CA LEU A 63 -14.85 23.01 -19.11
C LEU A 63 -16.03 22.32 -18.42
N GLY A 64 -16.54 22.91 -17.33
CA GLY A 64 -17.70 22.36 -16.61
C GLY A 64 -18.98 22.33 -17.46
N SER A 65 -19.11 23.20 -18.47
CA SER A 65 -20.21 23.20 -19.42
C SER A 65 -20.00 22.18 -20.54
N ALA A 66 -18.80 22.11 -21.12
CA ALA A 66 -18.42 21.11 -22.11
C ALA A 66 -18.58 19.67 -21.59
N LEU A 67 -18.24 19.41 -20.32
CA LEU A 67 -18.46 18.11 -19.67
C LEU A 67 -19.94 17.81 -19.41
N ARG A 68 -20.77 18.83 -19.12
CA ARG A 68 -22.24 18.67 -19.06
C ARG A 68 -22.83 18.36 -20.43
N GLU A 69 -22.33 18.96 -21.49
CA GLU A 69 -22.72 18.66 -22.87
C GLU A 69 -22.30 17.25 -23.30
N ALA A 70 -21.07 16.83 -22.95
CA ALA A 70 -20.59 15.46 -23.16
C ALA A 70 -21.47 14.43 -22.43
N ALA A 71 -21.84 14.67 -21.17
CA ALA A 71 -22.83 13.87 -20.45
C ALA A 71 -24.20 13.87 -21.15
N ALA A 72 -24.67 15.04 -21.60
CA ALA A 72 -25.94 15.20 -22.31
C ALA A 72 -25.93 14.63 -23.74
N ALA A 73 -24.80 14.11 -24.23
CA ALA A 73 -24.75 13.29 -25.44
C ALA A 73 -25.24 11.84 -25.20
N GLY A 74 -25.35 11.40 -23.93
CA GLY A 74 -25.88 10.09 -23.52
C GLY A 74 -27.30 10.14 -22.96
N PRO A 75 -28.00 9.00 -22.80
CA PRO A 75 -29.29 8.97 -22.08
C PRO A 75 -29.15 9.44 -20.62
N PRO A 76 -30.21 10.03 -20.02
CA PRO A 76 -30.20 10.43 -18.61
C PRO A 76 -29.84 9.27 -17.69
N GLY A 77 -28.95 9.52 -16.72
CA GLY A 77 -28.46 8.50 -15.80
C GLY A 77 -27.31 7.62 -16.32
N LEU A 78 -26.75 7.92 -17.49
CA LEU A 78 -25.48 7.32 -17.95
C LEU A 78 -24.24 8.01 -17.35
N ALA A 79 -24.35 9.28 -16.95
CA ALA A 79 -23.20 10.08 -16.51
C ALA A 79 -23.44 10.89 -15.22
N ARG A 80 -22.34 11.20 -14.52
CA ARG A 80 -22.27 12.09 -13.34
C ARG A 80 -21.03 12.97 -13.44
N LEU A 81 -21.22 14.29 -13.40
CA LEU A 81 -20.15 15.27 -13.26
C LEU A 81 -20.04 15.66 -11.78
N PHE A 82 -18.82 15.62 -11.24
CA PHE A 82 -18.49 16.03 -9.88
C PHE A 82 -17.05 16.56 -9.85
N SER A 83 -16.63 17.13 -8.72
CA SER A 83 -15.26 17.57 -8.48
C SER A 83 -14.62 16.74 -7.37
N ILE A 84 -13.32 16.41 -7.53
CA ILE A 84 -12.54 15.72 -6.49
C ILE A 84 -11.84 16.70 -5.52
N GLY A 85 -11.81 17.99 -5.85
CA GLY A 85 -11.13 19.02 -5.08
C GLY A 85 -11.03 20.35 -5.85
N SER A 86 -10.06 21.16 -5.46
CA SER A 86 -9.73 22.41 -6.17
C SER A 86 -8.22 22.52 -6.34
N SER A 87 -7.80 23.17 -7.41
CA SER A 87 -6.42 23.65 -7.57
C SER A 87 -6.08 24.75 -6.56
N VAL A 88 -4.81 25.16 -6.53
CA VAL A 88 -4.32 26.27 -5.72
C VAL A 88 -5.09 27.59 -5.98
N GLU A 89 -5.39 27.96 -7.22
CA GLU A 89 -6.20 29.14 -7.56
C GLU A 89 -7.73 28.90 -7.39
N GLY A 90 -8.13 27.74 -6.87
CA GLY A 90 -9.53 27.42 -6.55
C GLY A 90 -10.34 26.83 -7.70
N ARG A 91 -9.73 26.52 -8.85
CA ARG A 91 -10.42 25.89 -10.00
C ARG A 91 -10.83 24.46 -9.64
N PRO A 92 -12.09 24.05 -9.89
CA PRO A 92 -12.56 22.70 -9.56
C PRO A 92 -11.88 21.62 -10.41
N LEU A 93 -11.49 20.52 -9.77
CA LEU A 93 -10.90 19.36 -10.45
C LEU A 93 -12.01 18.43 -10.95
N TRP A 94 -12.58 18.77 -12.11
CA TRP A 94 -13.74 18.08 -12.69
C TRP A 94 -13.45 16.63 -13.09
N VAL A 95 -14.33 15.73 -12.66
CA VAL A 95 -14.38 14.34 -13.07
C VAL A 95 -15.76 14.00 -13.62
N LEU A 96 -15.79 13.39 -14.81
CA LEU A 96 -16.99 12.84 -15.40
C LEU A 96 -16.96 11.30 -15.33
N ARG A 97 -17.86 10.71 -14.54
CA ARG A 97 -18.10 9.26 -14.49
C ARG A 97 -19.16 8.89 -15.52
N LEU A 98 -18.86 7.93 -16.39
CA LEU A 98 -19.76 7.34 -17.39
C LEU A 98 -19.93 5.84 -17.12
N THR A 99 -21.16 5.41 -16.80
CA THR A 99 -21.51 4.00 -16.58
C THR A 99 -23.03 3.82 -16.58
N ALA A 100 -23.54 2.74 -17.16
CA ALA A 100 -24.98 2.53 -17.33
C ALA A 100 -25.65 2.07 -16.03
N GLY A 101 -26.63 2.82 -15.52
CA GLY A 101 -27.41 2.42 -14.35
C GLY A 101 -27.17 3.22 -13.07
N LEU A 102 -26.63 4.44 -13.17
CA LEU A 102 -26.47 5.36 -12.03
C LEU A 102 -27.80 5.90 -11.47
N GLY A 103 -28.92 5.64 -12.15
CA GLY A 103 -30.23 6.19 -11.80
C GLY A 103 -30.38 7.68 -12.13
N PRO A 104 -31.45 8.36 -11.64
CA PRO A 104 -31.59 9.80 -11.78
C PRO A 104 -30.48 10.54 -11.02
N PRO A 105 -30.01 11.71 -11.51
CA PRO A 105 -29.06 12.54 -10.77
C PRO A 105 -29.62 12.97 -9.41
N PRO A 106 -28.75 13.33 -8.44
CA PRO A 106 -29.19 13.95 -7.20
C PRO A 106 -30.13 15.13 -7.46
N ALA A 107 -31.10 15.33 -6.58
CA ALA A 107 -31.74 16.62 -6.47
C ALA A 107 -30.73 17.57 -5.80
N ASP A 108 -30.72 18.82 -6.27
CA ASP A 108 -29.82 19.92 -5.90
C ASP A 108 -28.39 19.85 -6.44
N GLY A 109 -27.79 21.04 -6.60
CA GLY A 109 -26.54 21.28 -7.33
C GLY A 109 -25.28 20.94 -6.55
N ASP A 110 -25.28 19.82 -5.82
CA ASP A 110 -24.07 19.28 -5.22
C ASP A 110 -23.10 18.80 -6.31
N THR A 111 -21.87 19.28 -6.24
CA THR A 111 -20.77 18.93 -7.15
C THR A 111 -19.58 18.34 -6.40
N GLY A 112 -19.71 18.03 -5.10
CA GLY A 112 -18.67 17.38 -4.32
C GLY A 112 -18.46 15.89 -4.67
N PRO A 113 -17.47 15.22 -4.05
CA PRO A 113 -17.13 13.82 -4.36
C PRO A 113 -18.30 12.83 -4.21
N ASP A 114 -19.24 13.12 -3.31
CA ASP A 114 -20.41 12.28 -3.03
C ASP A 114 -21.46 12.32 -4.18
N ALA A 115 -21.42 13.35 -5.03
CA ALA A 115 -22.26 13.45 -6.24
C ALA A 115 -21.89 12.42 -7.33
N SER A 116 -20.78 11.69 -7.17
CA SER A 116 -20.34 10.63 -8.09
C SER A 116 -21.32 9.45 -8.22
N GLY A 117 -22.24 9.27 -7.25
CA GLY A 117 -23.32 8.27 -7.30
C GLY A 117 -22.91 6.87 -6.81
N PRO A 118 -23.86 5.91 -6.73
CA PRO A 118 -23.62 4.61 -6.11
C PRO A 118 -22.56 3.77 -6.85
N LEU A 119 -21.80 2.97 -6.11
CA LEU A 119 -20.92 1.94 -6.69
C LEU A 119 -21.75 0.77 -7.24
N LEU A 120 -21.33 0.20 -8.37
CA LEU A 120 -22.02 -0.90 -9.04
C LEU A 120 -21.22 -2.21 -8.85
N PRO A 121 -21.75 -3.23 -8.15
CA PRO A 121 -21.00 -4.45 -7.81
C PRO A 121 -20.44 -5.17 -9.04
N GLY A 122 -19.15 -5.50 -9.01
CA GLY A 122 -18.50 -6.28 -10.07
C GLY A 122 -18.24 -5.50 -11.36
N ARG A 123 -18.34 -4.16 -11.34
CA ARG A 123 -17.85 -3.31 -12.43
C ARG A 123 -16.44 -2.81 -12.12
N PRO A 124 -15.43 -3.17 -12.94
CA PRO A 124 -14.10 -2.60 -12.79
C PRO A 124 -14.15 -1.08 -13.04
N GLN A 125 -13.41 -0.34 -12.22
CA GLN A 125 -13.25 1.10 -12.35
C GLN A 125 -12.00 1.41 -13.17
N VAL A 126 -12.15 2.21 -14.22
CA VAL A 126 -11.05 2.75 -15.04
C VAL A 126 -11.04 4.26 -14.87
N LYS A 127 -9.87 4.85 -14.61
CA LYS A 127 -9.70 6.31 -14.64
C LYS A 127 -8.78 6.72 -15.77
N LEU A 128 -9.03 7.88 -16.37
CA LEU A 128 -8.10 8.52 -17.30
C LEU A 128 -7.87 9.96 -16.83
N VAL A 129 -6.59 10.34 -16.71
CA VAL A 129 -6.16 11.64 -16.15
C VAL A 129 -5.36 12.37 -17.22
N GLY A 130 -5.77 13.59 -17.56
CA GLY A 130 -5.06 14.44 -18.52
C GLY A 130 -4.48 15.69 -17.88
N ASN A 131 -3.53 16.31 -18.58
CA ASN A 131 -3.11 17.69 -18.37
C ASN A 131 -2.73 17.96 -16.89
N MET A 132 -1.89 17.07 -16.34
CA MET A 132 -1.22 17.26 -15.05
C MET A 132 -0.01 18.19 -15.18
N HIS A 133 0.61 18.23 -16.35
CA HIS A 133 1.36 19.40 -16.81
C HIS A 133 0.38 20.26 -17.61
N GLY A 134 0.28 21.55 -17.28
CA GLY A 134 -0.75 22.41 -17.86
C GLY A 134 -0.51 22.76 -19.33
N ASP A 135 0.73 22.72 -19.79
CA ASP A 135 1.19 22.96 -21.16
C ASP A 135 1.01 21.76 -22.10
N GLU A 136 0.74 20.57 -21.56
CA GLU A 136 0.54 19.34 -22.32
C GLU A 136 -0.97 19.15 -22.56
N THR A 137 -1.50 19.78 -23.60
CA THR A 137 -2.94 20.10 -23.71
C THR A 137 -3.76 19.16 -24.59
N VAL A 138 -3.12 18.37 -25.46
CA VAL A 138 -3.83 17.34 -26.26
C VAL A 138 -4.56 16.36 -25.34
N SER A 139 -3.91 15.98 -24.23
CA SER A 139 -4.47 15.13 -23.18
C SER A 139 -5.81 15.63 -22.62
N ARG A 140 -5.98 16.96 -22.44
CA ARG A 140 -7.22 17.59 -21.97
C ARG A 140 -8.34 17.40 -22.98
N GLN A 141 -8.09 17.73 -24.24
CA GLN A 141 -9.11 17.72 -25.29
C GLN A 141 -9.55 16.30 -25.67
N VAL A 142 -8.61 15.36 -25.86
CA VAL A 142 -8.98 13.98 -26.25
C VAL A 142 -9.83 13.28 -25.19
N LEU A 143 -9.69 13.63 -23.90
CA LEU A 143 -10.52 13.12 -22.83
C LEU A 143 -11.95 13.68 -22.85
N ILE A 144 -12.13 14.96 -23.17
CA ILE A 144 -13.45 15.57 -23.37
C ILE A 144 -14.15 14.94 -24.59
N TYR A 145 -13.42 14.73 -25.69
CA TYR A 145 -13.93 14.06 -26.89
C TYR A 145 -14.28 12.58 -26.63
N LEU A 146 -13.45 11.87 -25.87
CA LEU A 146 -13.71 10.50 -25.45
C LEU A 146 -15.01 10.40 -24.63
N ALA A 147 -15.20 11.29 -23.64
CA ALA A 147 -16.44 11.33 -22.86
C ALA A 147 -17.68 11.52 -23.75
N ARG A 148 -17.63 12.46 -24.71
CA ARG A 148 -18.71 12.70 -25.67
C ARG A 148 -18.95 11.51 -26.59
N GLU A 149 -17.90 10.86 -27.09
CA GLU A 149 -18.03 9.68 -27.97
C GLU A 149 -18.55 8.45 -27.23
N LEU A 150 -18.11 8.20 -25.99
CA LEU A 150 -18.65 7.12 -25.15
C LEU A 150 -20.16 7.32 -24.91
N ALA A 151 -20.57 8.53 -24.51
CA ALA A 151 -21.96 8.87 -24.23
C ALA A 151 -22.84 8.85 -25.50
N ALA A 152 -22.38 9.47 -26.59
CA ALA A 152 -23.08 9.50 -27.88
C ALA A 152 -23.16 8.11 -28.51
N GLY A 153 -22.07 7.34 -28.50
CA GLY A 153 -22.01 5.97 -28.97
C GLY A 153 -23.01 5.06 -28.27
N TYR A 154 -23.11 5.17 -26.94
CA TYR A 154 -24.13 4.48 -26.17
C TYR A 154 -25.55 4.85 -26.61
N ARG A 155 -25.84 6.15 -26.79
CA ARG A 155 -27.14 6.64 -27.29
C ARG A 155 -27.45 6.14 -28.71
N ARG A 156 -26.44 6.09 -29.60
CA ARG A 156 -26.56 5.57 -30.97
C ARG A 156 -26.75 4.04 -31.02
N GLY A 157 -26.56 3.33 -29.91
CA GLY A 157 -26.67 1.87 -29.85
C GLY A 157 -25.45 1.15 -30.40
N ASP A 158 -24.27 1.77 -30.37
CA ASP A 158 -23.01 1.14 -30.79
C ASP A 158 -22.73 -0.12 -29.94
N PRO A 159 -22.64 -1.34 -30.53
CA PRO A 159 -22.53 -2.56 -29.74
C PRO A 159 -21.27 -2.66 -28.88
N ARG A 160 -20.16 -2.01 -29.28
CA ARG A 160 -18.91 -1.99 -28.52
C ARG A 160 -19.04 -1.06 -27.33
N LEU A 161 -19.48 0.17 -27.56
CA LEU A 161 -19.57 1.21 -26.53
C LEU A 161 -20.73 0.96 -25.55
N VAL A 162 -21.85 0.40 -26.03
CA VAL A 162 -22.95 -0.10 -25.18
C VAL A 162 -22.46 -1.23 -24.28
N ARG A 163 -21.67 -2.19 -24.79
CA ARG A 163 -21.09 -3.26 -23.96
C ARG A 163 -20.12 -2.68 -22.93
N LEU A 164 -19.26 -1.74 -23.34
CA LEU A 164 -18.26 -1.11 -22.48
C LEU A 164 -18.91 -0.43 -21.28
N LEU A 165 -19.82 0.53 -21.48
CA LEU A 165 -20.45 1.25 -20.38
C LEU A 165 -21.49 0.43 -19.59
N ASN A 166 -21.95 -0.72 -20.11
CA ASN A 166 -22.73 -1.69 -19.32
C ASN A 166 -21.86 -2.56 -18.40
N THR A 167 -20.55 -2.59 -18.59
CA THR A 167 -19.64 -3.49 -17.88
C THR A 167 -18.48 -2.80 -17.17
N THR A 168 -18.20 -1.53 -17.46
CA THR A 168 -17.10 -0.75 -16.88
C THR A 168 -17.62 0.56 -16.28
N ASP A 169 -17.03 0.97 -15.17
CA ASP A 169 -17.16 2.34 -14.65
C ASP A 169 -15.99 3.19 -15.15
N VAL A 170 -16.25 4.06 -16.14
CA VAL A 170 -15.21 4.92 -16.75
C VAL A 170 -15.25 6.29 -16.09
N TYR A 171 -14.11 6.75 -15.57
CA TYR A 171 -13.93 8.07 -14.97
C TYR A 171 -12.95 8.87 -15.81
N VAL A 172 -13.33 10.08 -16.19
CA VAL A 172 -12.52 10.97 -17.03
C VAL A 172 -12.24 12.25 -16.25
N LEU A 173 -10.96 12.54 -16.01
CA LEU A 173 -10.46 13.78 -15.38
C LEU A 173 -9.63 14.52 -16.43
N PRO A 174 -10.20 15.50 -17.18
CA PRO A 174 -9.50 16.13 -18.30
C PRO A 174 -8.30 16.99 -17.92
N SER A 175 -8.29 17.57 -16.71
CA SER A 175 -7.23 18.48 -16.27
C SER A 175 -6.99 18.36 -14.77
N LEU A 176 -5.83 17.83 -14.41
CA LEU A 176 -5.36 17.82 -13.03
C LEU A 176 -4.66 19.15 -12.65
N ASN A 177 -4.09 19.87 -13.63
CA ASN A 177 -3.48 21.18 -13.45
C ASN A 177 -4.18 22.27 -14.29
N PRO A 178 -5.43 22.65 -13.95
CA PRO A 178 -6.14 23.71 -14.66
C PRO A 178 -5.46 25.08 -14.48
N ASP A 179 -4.71 25.29 -13.40
CA ASP A 179 -3.95 26.53 -13.16
C ASP A 179 -2.80 26.70 -14.16
N GLY A 180 -2.05 25.62 -14.42
CA GLY A 180 -1.00 25.59 -15.43
C GLY A 180 -1.57 25.80 -16.84
N PHE A 181 -2.70 25.15 -17.13
CA PHE A 181 -3.37 25.27 -18.43
C PHE A 181 -3.74 26.72 -18.77
N GLU A 182 -4.31 27.49 -17.83
CA GLU A 182 -4.65 28.90 -18.06
C GLU A 182 -3.42 29.83 -18.20
N ARG A 183 -2.21 29.36 -17.88
CA ARG A 183 -0.94 30.08 -18.14
C ARG A 183 -0.26 29.66 -19.45
N ALA A 184 -0.51 28.43 -19.91
CA ALA A 184 0.05 27.89 -21.14
C ALA A 184 -0.46 28.62 -22.40
N ARG A 185 0.23 28.47 -23.53
CA ARG A 185 -0.06 29.21 -24.77
C ARG A 185 -0.20 28.29 -25.98
N GLU A 186 -1.32 28.42 -26.68
CA GLU A 186 -1.58 27.69 -27.93
C GLU A 186 -0.47 27.96 -28.96
N GLY A 187 0.05 26.89 -29.55
CA GLY A 187 1.16 26.91 -30.50
C GLY A 187 2.54 26.74 -29.86
N ASP A 188 2.65 26.67 -28.53
CA ASP A 188 3.91 26.33 -27.87
C ASP A 188 4.15 24.81 -27.86
N CYS A 189 5.18 24.38 -28.59
CA CYS A 189 5.57 22.98 -28.66
C CYS A 189 6.75 22.64 -27.71
N GLY A 190 7.26 23.59 -26.90
CA GLY A 190 8.36 23.33 -25.97
C GLY A 190 9.77 23.27 -26.60
N VAL A 191 9.91 23.56 -27.89
CA VAL A 191 11.19 23.45 -28.65
C VAL A 191 12.21 24.55 -28.28
N SER A 192 11.84 25.52 -27.43
CA SER A 192 12.77 26.51 -26.90
C SER A 192 12.28 27.13 -25.58
N ASP A 193 12.86 26.68 -24.45
CA ASP A 193 12.75 27.35 -23.13
C ASP A 193 13.42 28.74 -23.17
N SER A 194 12.69 29.70 -23.72
CA SER A 194 13.11 31.10 -23.87
C SER A 194 12.29 32.06 -23.00
N GLY A 195 11.32 31.54 -22.25
CA GLY A 195 10.58 32.27 -21.23
C GLY A 195 11.27 32.25 -19.86
N PRO A 196 10.90 33.16 -18.94
CA PRO A 196 11.36 33.09 -17.55
C PRO A 196 10.85 31.82 -16.84
N PRO A 197 11.51 31.35 -15.76
CA PRO A 197 11.06 30.17 -15.01
C PRO A 197 9.59 30.26 -14.59
N GLY A 198 8.84 29.17 -14.80
CA GLY A 198 7.39 29.10 -14.50
C GLY A 198 6.46 29.68 -15.56
N SER A 199 6.96 30.07 -16.76
CA SER A 199 6.13 30.68 -17.82
C SER A 199 5.56 29.72 -18.87
N SER A 200 5.97 28.43 -18.90
CA SER A 200 5.44 27.44 -19.85
C SER A 200 3.99 27.04 -19.58
N GLY A 201 3.58 27.03 -18.31
CA GLY A 201 2.31 26.45 -17.86
C GLY A 201 2.41 25.00 -17.39
N ARG A 202 3.60 24.38 -17.42
CA ARG A 202 3.84 23.02 -16.91
C ARG A 202 3.40 22.84 -15.46
N ASP A 203 3.98 23.63 -14.56
CA ASP A 203 3.80 23.50 -13.11
C ASP A 203 2.45 24.03 -12.63
N ASN A 204 2.03 23.66 -11.41
CA ASN A 204 0.89 24.31 -10.75
C ASN A 204 1.21 25.78 -10.38
N SER A 205 0.23 26.54 -9.89
CA SER A 205 0.42 27.97 -9.60
C SER A 205 1.36 28.28 -8.41
N ARG A 206 1.87 27.26 -7.69
CA ARG A 206 2.99 27.39 -6.74
C ARG A 206 4.36 27.02 -7.32
N GLY A 207 4.45 26.72 -8.61
CA GLY A 207 5.69 26.28 -9.25
C GLY A 207 6.11 24.87 -8.81
N ARG A 208 5.14 23.97 -8.62
CA ARG A 208 5.39 22.54 -8.38
C ARG A 208 5.02 21.72 -9.61
N ASP A 209 5.96 20.89 -10.08
CA ASP A 209 5.68 19.84 -11.04
C ASP A 209 4.85 18.75 -10.34
N LEU A 210 3.61 18.56 -10.77
CA LEU A 210 2.70 17.60 -10.14
C LEU A 210 3.17 16.15 -10.32
N ASN A 211 3.93 15.85 -11.36
CA ASN A 211 4.50 14.53 -11.61
C ASN A 211 5.90 14.34 -10.98
N ARG A 212 6.25 15.20 -10.01
CA ARG A 212 7.40 15.07 -9.08
C ARG A 212 6.97 15.27 -7.62
N SER A 213 5.67 15.13 -7.35
CA SER A 213 5.04 15.55 -6.09
C SER A 213 4.27 14.43 -5.38
N PHE A 214 4.27 13.21 -5.91
CA PHE A 214 3.73 12.04 -5.22
C PHE A 214 4.79 11.40 -4.30
N PRO A 215 4.37 10.65 -3.26
CA PRO A 215 5.27 9.75 -2.54
C PRO A 215 5.94 8.75 -3.48
N ASP A 216 7.22 8.47 -3.23
CA ASP A 216 8.09 7.66 -4.08
C ASP A 216 8.62 6.41 -3.35
N GLN A 217 8.97 5.35 -4.10
CA GLN A 217 9.38 4.05 -3.55
C GLN A 217 10.89 3.86 -3.41
N PHE A 218 11.69 4.68 -4.08
CA PHE A 218 13.16 4.61 -4.07
C PHE A 218 13.80 5.88 -3.50
N SER A 219 13.16 7.04 -3.67
CA SER A 219 13.65 8.32 -3.16
C SER A 219 13.68 8.37 -1.63
N THR A 220 14.77 8.91 -1.09
CA THR A 220 14.92 9.19 0.35
C THR A 220 14.53 10.62 0.74
N GLY A 221 14.03 11.42 -0.22
CA GLY A 221 13.54 12.78 0.04
C GLY A 221 12.13 12.77 0.63
N GLU A 222 11.81 13.75 1.49
CA GLU A 222 10.41 13.99 1.84
C GLU A 222 9.66 14.57 0.62
N PRO A 223 8.52 13.99 0.20
CA PRO A 223 7.72 14.56 -0.87
C PRO A 223 7.17 15.93 -0.45
N PRO A 224 6.82 16.82 -1.40
CA PRO A 224 6.22 18.11 -1.08
C PRO A 224 5.03 17.97 -0.14
N ALA A 225 4.95 18.83 0.89
CA ALA A 225 3.83 18.84 1.81
C ALA A 225 2.51 18.95 1.04
N LEU A 226 1.54 18.08 1.33
CA LEU A 226 0.30 18.00 0.55
C LEU A 226 -0.56 19.29 0.57
N ASP A 227 -0.26 20.26 1.45
CA ASP A 227 -0.83 21.61 1.46
C ASP A 227 -0.27 22.54 0.38
N ASP A 228 0.88 22.20 -0.20
CA ASP A 228 1.53 22.89 -1.34
C ASP A 228 1.15 22.33 -2.71
N VAL A 229 0.56 21.14 -2.74
CA VAL A 229 0.09 20.45 -3.95
C VAL A 229 -1.35 19.93 -3.77
N PRO A 230 -2.34 20.83 -3.62
CA PRO A 230 -3.74 20.43 -3.39
C PRO A 230 -4.30 19.57 -4.53
N GLU A 231 -3.78 19.71 -5.75
CA GLU A 231 -4.11 18.86 -6.90
C GLU A 231 -3.73 17.38 -6.63
N VAL A 232 -2.49 17.15 -6.18
CA VAL A 232 -1.97 15.82 -5.83
C VAL A 232 -2.72 15.26 -4.62
N ARG A 233 -2.98 16.07 -3.59
CA ARG A 233 -3.80 15.68 -2.44
C ARG A 233 -5.17 15.18 -2.87
N ALA A 234 -5.89 15.95 -3.69
CA ALA A 234 -7.23 15.61 -4.15
C ALA A 234 -7.22 14.29 -4.94
N LEU A 235 -6.20 14.07 -5.76
CA LEU A 235 -6.04 12.82 -6.51
C LEU A 235 -5.69 11.63 -5.60
N ILE A 236 -4.77 11.79 -4.64
CA ILE A 236 -4.41 10.76 -3.65
C ILE A 236 -5.64 10.31 -2.86
N ASP A 237 -6.44 11.27 -2.38
CA ASP A 237 -7.69 11.01 -1.70
C ASP A 237 -8.70 10.28 -2.59
N TRP A 238 -8.82 10.70 -3.86
CA TRP A 238 -9.72 10.06 -4.82
C TRP A 238 -9.29 8.63 -5.17
N ILE A 239 -7.99 8.38 -5.33
CA ILE A 239 -7.41 7.05 -5.54
C ILE A 239 -7.68 6.15 -4.34
N ARG A 240 -7.43 6.62 -3.11
CA ARG A 240 -7.62 5.85 -1.86
C ARG A 240 -9.08 5.51 -1.57
N ARG A 241 -10.03 6.38 -1.94
CA ARG A 241 -11.49 6.17 -1.75
C ARG A 241 -12.10 5.20 -2.76
N ASN A 242 -11.42 4.91 -3.87
CA ASN A 242 -11.91 4.04 -4.95
C ASN A 242 -11.03 2.79 -5.08
N LYS A 243 -11.47 1.83 -5.90
CA LYS A 243 -10.70 0.61 -6.22
C LYS A 243 -10.48 0.55 -7.73
N PHE A 244 -9.82 1.58 -8.24
CA PHE A 244 -9.39 1.65 -9.64
C PHE A 244 -8.52 0.44 -9.99
N VAL A 245 -8.79 -0.15 -11.15
CA VAL A 245 -8.16 -1.38 -11.64
C VAL A 245 -7.11 -1.05 -12.70
N LEU A 246 -7.48 -0.18 -13.64
CA LEU A 246 -6.64 0.26 -14.76
C LEU A 246 -6.71 1.77 -14.89
N SER A 247 -5.62 2.38 -15.33
CA SER A 247 -5.54 3.80 -15.60
C SER A 247 -4.62 4.13 -16.75
N GLY A 248 -4.82 5.30 -17.34
CA GLY A 248 -3.87 5.97 -18.20
C GLY A 248 -3.75 7.42 -17.76
N ASN A 249 -2.54 7.89 -17.53
CA ASN A 249 -2.25 9.32 -17.46
C ASN A 249 -1.73 9.78 -18.83
N LEU A 250 -2.13 10.97 -19.27
CA LEU A 250 -1.96 11.44 -20.66
C LEU A 250 -1.13 12.72 -20.69
N HIS A 251 -0.09 12.73 -21.52
CA HIS A 251 0.99 13.71 -21.59
C HIS A 251 1.29 14.17 -23.03
N GLY A 252 2.26 15.08 -23.17
CA GLY A 252 2.76 15.53 -24.47
C GLY A 252 4.23 15.97 -24.41
N GLY A 253 4.92 15.82 -25.54
CA GLY A 253 6.36 16.05 -25.68
C GLY A 253 7.01 14.94 -26.52
N SER A 254 6.50 13.71 -26.43
CA SER A 254 6.87 12.59 -27.31
C SER A 254 5.62 11.84 -27.82
N VAL A 255 5.80 10.66 -28.44
CA VAL A 255 4.71 9.75 -28.80
C VAL A 255 5.09 8.30 -28.45
N VAL A 256 4.86 7.92 -27.20
CA VAL A 256 5.21 6.61 -26.60
C VAL A 256 4.24 6.23 -25.48
N ALA A 257 3.99 4.94 -25.29
CA ALA A 257 3.36 4.43 -24.07
C ALA A 257 4.45 3.99 -23.08
N SER A 258 4.71 4.81 -22.06
CA SER A 258 5.58 4.48 -20.94
C SER A 258 4.85 3.57 -19.93
N TYR A 259 5.61 2.81 -19.14
CA TYR A 259 5.06 1.95 -18.09
C TYR A 259 6.03 1.74 -16.92
N PRO A 260 5.51 1.39 -15.72
CA PRO A 260 6.30 1.30 -14.49
C PRO A 260 7.51 0.35 -14.54
N PHE A 261 8.54 0.57 -13.72
CA PHE A 261 8.71 1.78 -12.87
C PHE A 261 9.26 2.96 -13.69
N ASP A 262 8.87 4.17 -13.31
CA ASP A 262 9.28 5.47 -13.84
C ASP A 262 10.66 5.92 -13.30
N ASP A 263 11.12 5.35 -12.18
CA ASP A 263 12.44 5.58 -11.60
C ASP A 263 13.14 4.28 -11.11
N SER A 264 14.32 4.42 -10.51
CA SER A 264 15.17 3.29 -10.10
C SER A 264 15.93 3.55 -8.79
N PRO A 265 16.26 2.52 -7.98
CA PRO A 265 17.09 2.67 -6.77
C PRO A 265 18.46 3.33 -7.00
N GLU A 266 18.96 3.34 -8.24
CA GLU A 266 20.21 4.00 -8.60
C GLU A 266 20.05 5.45 -9.11
N HIS A 267 18.82 5.94 -9.31
CA HIS A 267 18.46 7.28 -9.81
C HIS A 267 19.38 7.80 -10.94
N LYS A 268 19.63 6.98 -11.96
CA LYS A 268 20.54 7.37 -13.05
C LYS A 268 19.80 8.17 -14.10
N ALA A 269 20.16 9.46 -14.21
CA ALA A 269 19.64 10.38 -15.22
C ALA A 269 19.76 9.94 -16.70
N THR A 270 20.57 8.93 -17.02
CA THR A 270 20.65 8.32 -18.38
C THR A 270 19.67 7.16 -18.59
N GLY A 271 18.87 6.83 -17.59
CA GLY A 271 17.92 5.73 -17.55
C GLY A 271 18.52 4.35 -17.23
N ILE A 272 17.73 3.51 -16.54
CA ILE A 272 17.94 2.07 -16.34
C ILE A 272 16.58 1.38 -16.38
N TYR A 273 16.50 0.19 -16.96
CA TYR A 273 15.31 -0.63 -16.89
C TYR A 273 14.94 -1.03 -15.45
N SER A 274 13.84 -0.47 -14.92
CA SER A 274 13.37 -0.69 -13.55
C SER A 274 12.09 -1.54 -13.56
N LYS A 275 12.22 -2.79 -13.12
CA LYS A 275 11.22 -3.84 -13.37
C LYS A 275 10.20 -3.99 -12.23
N THR A 276 8.91 -3.92 -12.54
CA THR A 276 7.84 -4.30 -11.59
C THR A 276 7.58 -5.81 -11.50
N SER A 277 6.86 -6.23 -10.46
CA SER A 277 6.33 -7.59 -10.33
C SER A 277 5.36 -7.98 -11.47
N ASP A 278 4.66 -7.01 -12.07
CA ASP A 278 3.67 -7.19 -13.14
C ASP A 278 4.14 -6.69 -14.52
N ASP A 279 5.46 -6.54 -14.71
CA ASP A 279 6.13 -6.04 -15.91
C ASP A 279 5.58 -6.58 -17.26
N GLU A 280 5.21 -7.86 -17.34
CA GLU A 280 4.59 -8.44 -18.56
C GLU A 280 3.14 -8.01 -18.79
N VAL A 281 2.38 -7.71 -17.72
CA VAL A 281 1.03 -7.10 -17.82
C VAL A 281 1.17 -5.66 -18.32
N PHE A 282 2.11 -4.89 -17.76
CA PHE A 282 2.36 -3.52 -18.20
C PHE A 282 2.79 -3.41 -19.66
N LYS A 283 3.73 -4.25 -20.11
CA LYS A 283 4.06 -4.37 -21.55
C LYS A 283 2.85 -4.70 -22.42
N TYR A 284 1.95 -5.57 -21.95
CA TYR A 284 0.73 -5.92 -22.68
C TYR A 284 -0.25 -4.73 -22.76
N LEU A 285 -0.41 -3.97 -21.68
CA LEU A 285 -1.24 -2.76 -21.62
C LEU A 285 -0.69 -1.64 -22.52
N ALA A 286 0.60 -1.31 -22.39
CA ALA A 286 1.27 -0.30 -23.20
C ALA A 286 1.19 -0.65 -24.70
N LYS A 287 1.45 -1.92 -25.08
CA LYS A 287 1.31 -2.38 -26.48
C LYS A 287 -0.13 -2.32 -26.99
N ALA A 288 -1.12 -2.53 -26.13
CA ALA A 288 -2.52 -2.45 -26.53
C ALA A 288 -2.90 -1.02 -26.96
N TYR A 289 -2.33 0.00 -26.32
CA TYR A 289 -2.45 1.39 -26.76
C TYR A 289 -1.61 1.64 -28.02
N ALA A 290 -0.30 1.40 -27.91
CA ALA A 290 0.67 1.76 -28.94
C ALA A 290 0.35 1.16 -30.32
N SER A 291 -0.03 -0.12 -30.37
CA SER A 291 -0.33 -0.82 -31.63
C SER A 291 -1.56 -0.29 -32.39
N ASN A 292 -2.50 0.36 -31.71
CA ASN A 292 -3.67 0.99 -32.34
C ASN A 292 -3.38 2.43 -32.78
N HIS A 293 -2.46 3.13 -32.09
CA HIS A 293 -2.09 4.50 -32.41
C HIS A 293 -1.24 4.57 -33.70
N PRO A 294 -1.58 5.42 -34.68
CA PRO A 294 -0.97 5.38 -36.01
C PRO A 294 0.51 5.76 -36.03
N ILE A 295 0.93 6.68 -35.14
CA ILE A 295 2.32 7.15 -35.00
C ILE A 295 3.09 6.23 -34.03
N MET A 296 2.77 6.24 -32.73
CA MET A 296 3.36 5.37 -31.69
C MET A 296 3.77 3.94 -32.14
N LYS A 297 2.90 3.19 -32.87
CA LYS A 297 3.23 1.84 -33.37
C LYS A 297 4.45 1.73 -34.28
N THR A 298 4.93 2.83 -34.87
CA THR A 298 6.16 2.85 -35.69
C THR A 298 7.40 2.66 -34.82
N GLY A 299 7.33 3.04 -33.54
CA GLY A 299 8.48 3.12 -32.65
C GLY A 299 9.50 4.20 -33.00
N ALA A 300 9.15 5.13 -33.89
CA ALA A 300 9.98 6.26 -34.31
C ALA A 300 9.05 7.47 -34.49
N PRO A 301 8.86 8.29 -33.44
CA PRO A 301 7.93 9.42 -33.47
C PRO A 301 8.44 10.59 -34.30
N HIS A 302 9.77 10.72 -34.45
CA HIS A 302 10.46 11.80 -35.17
C HIS A 302 10.01 13.19 -34.72
N CYS A 303 10.02 13.41 -33.39
CA CYS A 303 9.69 14.70 -32.80
C CYS A 303 10.75 15.76 -33.16
N PRO A 304 10.37 17.01 -33.48
CA PRO A 304 11.34 18.05 -33.85
C PRO A 304 12.29 18.37 -32.68
N GLY A 305 13.60 18.21 -32.91
CA GLY A 305 14.63 18.34 -31.88
C GLY A 305 15.16 17.00 -31.32
N ASP A 306 14.38 15.92 -31.45
CA ASP A 306 14.68 14.57 -30.97
C ASP A 306 14.41 13.54 -32.08
N GLU A 307 14.86 13.82 -33.31
CA GLU A 307 14.50 13.04 -34.50
C GLU A 307 15.02 11.58 -34.47
N ASP A 308 16.05 11.32 -33.67
CA ASP A 308 16.70 10.02 -33.45
C ASP A 308 16.04 9.19 -32.32
N GLU A 309 15.01 9.70 -31.63
CA GLU A 309 14.31 8.98 -30.57
C GLU A 309 13.61 7.71 -31.10
N THR A 310 13.79 6.58 -30.42
CA THR A 310 13.20 5.30 -30.83
C THR A 310 12.70 4.45 -29.66
N PHE A 311 11.50 3.90 -29.80
CA PHE A 311 10.82 3.08 -28.81
C PHE A 311 10.36 1.77 -29.43
N LYS A 312 11.00 0.66 -29.07
CA LYS A 312 10.65 -0.64 -29.66
C LYS A 312 9.18 -0.99 -29.38
N ASP A 313 8.45 -1.36 -30.43
CA ASP A 313 7.02 -1.65 -30.40
C ASP A 313 6.12 -0.46 -29.94
N GLY A 314 6.66 0.77 -29.92
CA GLY A 314 5.97 1.98 -29.46
C GLY A 314 5.84 2.12 -27.94
N ILE A 315 6.64 1.39 -27.17
CA ILE A 315 6.59 1.36 -25.71
C ILE A 315 7.97 1.58 -25.08
N THR A 316 8.00 2.09 -23.84
CA THR A 316 9.21 2.12 -23.01
C THR A 316 8.90 1.83 -21.56
N ASN A 317 9.83 1.24 -20.82
CA ASN A 317 9.81 1.37 -19.37
C ASN A 317 10.23 2.81 -19.02
N GLY A 318 9.57 3.45 -18.05
CA GLY A 318 9.79 4.87 -17.75
C GLY A 318 11.23 5.15 -17.34
N ALA A 319 11.70 4.48 -16.29
CA ALA A 319 13.08 4.58 -15.81
C ALA A 319 14.12 4.27 -16.89
N HIS A 320 13.82 3.39 -17.86
CA HIS A 320 14.71 3.10 -18.98
C HIS A 320 14.84 4.25 -19.99
N TRP A 321 13.82 5.11 -20.10
CA TRP A 321 13.86 6.31 -20.95
C TRP A 321 14.59 7.44 -20.22
N TYR A 322 14.13 7.80 -19.03
CA TYR A 322 14.82 8.65 -18.06
C TYR A 322 14.17 8.50 -16.68
N ASP A 323 14.92 8.75 -15.61
CA ASP A 323 14.48 8.54 -14.22
C ASP A 323 13.50 9.65 -13.75
N VAL A 324 12.39 9.26 -13.13
CA VAL A 324 11.24 10.13 -12.76
C VAL A 324 10.75 9.85 -11.34
N GLU A 325 11.48 10.38 -10.35
CA GLU A 325 11.08 10.34 -8.93
C GLU A 325 9.74 11.05 -8.67
N GLY A 326 8.89 10.48 -7.81
CA GLY A 326 7.65 11.10 -7.31
C GLY A 326 6.53 11.18 -8.36
N GLY A 327 6.54 10.24 -9.32
CA GLY A 327 5.57 10.13 -10.40
C GLY A 327 4.21 9.57 -9.98
N MET A 328 3.16 10.03 -10.66
CA MET A 328 1.77 9.58 -10.41
C MET A 328 1.52 8.13 -10.85
N GLN A 329 2.20 7.68 -11.90
CA GLN A 329 2.06 6.35 -12.49
C GLN A 329 2.38 5.26 -11.47
N ASP A 330 3.55 5.38 -10.84
CA ASP A 330 4.07 4.38 -9.90
C ASP A 330 3.34 4.45 -8.56
N TYR A 331 2.93 5.65 -8.14
CA TYR A 331 2.08 5.82 -6.96
C TYR A 331 0.81 4.94 -7.00
N ASN A 332 0.18 4.86 -8.17
CA ASN A 332 -1.02 4.05 -8.39
C ASN A 332 -0.79 2.54 -8.23
N TYR A 333 0.40 2.07 -8.60
CA TYR A 333 0.78 0.66 -8.52
C TYR A 333 1.31 0.25 -7.15
N VAL A 334 2.02 1.14 -6.45
CA VAL A 334 2.66 0.83 -5.16
C VAL A 334 1.73 1.03 -3.95
N TRP A 335 0.85 2.04 -3.98
CA TRP A 335 -0.06 2.35 -2.85
C TRP A 335 -1.55 2.09 -3.14
N ALA A 336 -1.91 1.57 -4.31
CA ALA A 336 -3.29 1.23 -4.64
C ALA A 336 -3.39 -0.04 -5.52
N ASN A 337 -4.61 -0.43 -5.88
CA ASN A 337 -4.87 -1.58 -6.77
C ASN A 337 -4.55 -1.28 -8.27
N CYS A 338 -4.14 -0.06 -8.60
CA CYS A 338 -4.38 0.51 -9.92
C CYS A 338 -3.16 0.39 -10.84
N PHE A 339 -3.33 -0.31 -11.95
CA PHE A 339 -2.30 -0.42 -12.98
C PHE A 339 -2.38 0.82 -13.86
N GLU A 340 -1.48 1.78 -13.69
CA GLU A 340 -1.42 2.99 -14.52
C GLU A 340 -0.28 2.91 -15.54
N ILE A 341 -0.51 3.44 -16.74
CA ILE A 341 0.53 3.68 -17.74
C ILE A 341 0.52 5.16 -18.18
N THR A 342 1.69 5.69 -18.47
CA THR A 342 1.89 7.06 -18.95
C THR A 342 1.86 7.10 -20.48
N LEU A 343 1.04 7.98 -21.06
CA LEU A 343 0.74 8.04 -22.49
C LEU A 343 1.15 9.39 -23.08
N GLU A 344 2.31 9.43 -23.71
CA GLU A 344 2.77 10.58 -24.50
C GLU A 344 2.03 10.57 -25.85
N LEU A 345 1.22 11.59 -26.11
CA LEU A 345 0.28 11.58 -27.25
C LEU A 345 0.82 12.27 -28.50
N SER A 346 1.58 13.35 -28.32
CA SER A 346 1.97 14.28 -29.38
C SER A 346 3.30 14.95 -29.09
N CYS A 347 4.17 15.04 -30.11
CA CYS A 347 5.46 15.75 -30.01
C CYS A 347 5.29 17.23 -29.64
N CYS A 348 4.28 17.91 -30.18
CA CYS A 348 3.94 19.27 -29.74
C CYS A 348 3.08 19.19 -28.48
N LYS A 349 3.50 19.89 -27.42
CA LYS A 349 2.76 19.95 -26.14
C LYS A 349 1.42 20.68 -26.27
N TYR A 350 1.43 21.86 -26.87
CA TYR A 350 0.24 22.69 -27.11
C TYR A 350 0.08 23.02 -28.60
N PRO A 351 -0.35 22.05 -29.45
CA PRO A 351 -0.54 22.30 -30.87
C PRO A 351 -1.69 23.30 -31.14
N PRO A 352 -1.70 23.98 -32.30
CA PRO A 352 -2.84 24.79 -32.70
C PRO A 352 -4.14 23.99 -32.77
N ALA A 353 -5.27 24.59 -32.40
CA ALA A 353 -6.57 23.92 -32.30
C ALA A 353 -6.99 23.20 -33.59
N SER A 354 -6.55 23.71 -34.75
CA SER A 354 -6.74 23.08 -36.07
C SER A 354 -6.19 21.65 -36.21
N GLN A 355 -5.33 21.19 -35.28
CA GLN A 355 -4.79 19.83 -35.24
C GLN A 355 -5.59 18.89 -34.33
N LEU A 356 -6.48 19.40 -33.46
CA LEU A 356 -7.21 18.61 -32.46
C LEU A 356 -8.06 17.47 -33.06
N GLN A 357 -8.61 17.67 -34.26
CA GLN A 357 -9.32 16.59 -34.95
C GLN A 357 -8.38 15.44 -35.33
N GLN A 358 -7.16 15.74 -35.78
CA GLN A 358 -6.19 14.72 -36.14
C GLN A 358 -5.68 13.98 -34.89
N GLU A 359 -5.43 14.70 -33.78
CA GLU A 359 -5.02 14.06 -32.53
C GLU A 359 -6.13 13.21 -31.90
N TRP A 360 -7.40 13.60 -32.07
CA TRP A 360 -8.51 12.74 -31.72
C TRP A 360 -8.55 11.47 -32.57
N GLU A 361 -8.45 11.56 -33.90
CA GLU A 361 -8.43 10.39 -34.79
C GLU A 361 -7.21 9.47 -34.53
N ASN A 362 -6.06 10.04 -34.14
CA ASN A 362 -4.87 9.29 -33.73
C ASN A 362 -5.12 8.44 -32.47
N ASN A 363 -5.83 8.99 -31.48
CA ASN A 363 -5.93 8.43 -30.13
C ASN A 363 -7.25 7.69 -29.83
N ARG A 364 -8.34 7.95 -30.57
CA ARG A 364 -9.70 7.43 -30.33
C ARG A 364 -9.74 5.91 -30.13
N GLU A 365 -9.19 5.14 -31.08
CA GLU A 365 -9.23 3.68 -31.01
C GLU A 365 -8.32 3.13 -29.90
N SER A 366 -7.18 3.77 -29.64
CA SER A 366 -6.22 3.40 -28.59
C SER A 366 -6.81 3.60 -27.19
N LEU A 367 -7.47 4.75 -26.95
CA LEU A 367 -8.15 5.07 -25.69
C LEU A 367 -9.27 4.08 -25.37
N ILE A 368 -10.15 3.79 -26.35
CA ILE A 368 -11.24 2.82 -26.16
C ILE A 368 -10.66 1.41 -25.92
N THR A 369 -9.62 1.02 -26.67
CA THR A 369 -8.96 -0.28 -26.51
C THR A 369 -8.28 -0.44 -25.14
N LEU A 370 -7.69 0.62 -24.59
CA LEU A 370 -7.13 0.59 -23.24
C LEU A 370 -8.21 0.39 -22.18
N ILE A 371 -9.33 1.12 -22.23
CA ILE A 371 -10.45 0.90 -21.31
C ILE A 371 -10.96 -0.55 -21.39
N GLU A 372 -11.02 -1.14 -22.60
CA GLU A 372 -11.39 -2.55 -22.80
C GLU A 372 -10.40 -3.54 -22.15
N LYS A 373 -9.12 -3.18 -21.96
CA LYS A 373 -8.14 -4.05 -21.29
C LYS A 373 -8.37 -4.24 -19.80
N VAL A 374 -9.25 -3.46 -19.17
CA VAL A 374 -9.66 -3.72 -17.77
C VAL A 374 -10.38 -5.08 -17.60
N HIS A 375 -10.86 -5.66 -18.70
CA HIS A 375 -11.58 -6.94 -18.72
C HIS A 375 -10.67 -8.16 -18.98
N ILE A 376 -9.35 -8.07 -18.80
CA ILE A 376 -8.43 -9.24 -18.92
C ILE A 376 -8.10 -9.87 -17.55
N GLY A 377 -7.43 -11.02 -17.55
CA GLY A 377 -6.91 -11.65 -16.34
C GLY A 377 -7.93 -12.50 -15.59
N VAL A 378 -8.15 -12.21 -14.31
CA VAL A 378 -9.10 -12.90 -13.42
C VAL A 378 -9.98 -11.88 -12.72
N LYS A 379 -11.28 -12.19 -12.58
CA LYS A 379 -12.21 -11.37 -11.80
C LYS A 379 -13.16 -12.23 -10.98
N GLY A 380 -13.82 -11.66 -10.00
CA GLY A 380 -14.90 -12.32 -9.29
C GLY A 380 -15.19 -11.67 -7.95
N PHE A 381 -15.78 -12.44 -7.04
CA PHE A 381 -16.17 -12.00 -5.72
C PHE A 381 -15.54 -12.88 -4.64
N VAL A 382 -15.02 -12.25 -3.60
CA VAL A 382 -14.75 -12.88 -2.30
C VAL A 382 -15.99 -12.69 -1.44
N LYS A 383 -16.53 -13.80 -0.91
CA LYS A 383 -17.76 -13.83 -0.12
C LYS A 383 -17.59 -14.60 1.16
N ASP A 384 -18.36 -14.22 2.17
CA ASP A 384 -18.58 -15.03 3.37
C ASP A 384 -19.34 -16.30 2.98
N LEU A 385 -18.80 -17.47 3.30
CA LEU A 385 -19.42 -18.77 3.07
C LEU A 385 -20.74 -18.94 3.85
N VAL A 386 -20.91 -18.26 4.99
CA VAL A 386 -22.07 -18.38 5.87
C VAL A 386 -23.17 -17.39 5.49
N THR A 387 -22.88 -16.09 5.43
CA THR A 387 -23.91 -15.08 5.10
C THR A 387 -24.10 -14.84 3.60
N GLY A 388 -23.16 -15.28 2.75
CA GLY A 388 -23.14 -14.98 1.31
C GLY A 388 -22.78 -13.54 0.96
N SER A 389 -22.49 -12.70 1.98
CA SER A 389 -22.13 -11.29 1.83
C SER A 389 -20.79 -11.11 1.14
N GLY A 390 -20.64 -10.02 0.38
CA GLY A 390 -19.36 -9.61 -0.18
C GLY A 390 -18.38 -9.17 0.89
N LEU A 391 -17.10 -9.53 0.73
CA LEU A 391 -16.05 -9.26 1.69
C LEU A 391 -15.08 -8.20 1.19
N GLU A 392 -15.23 -6.96 1.67
CA GLU A 392 -14.37 -5.81 1.35
C GLU A 392 -12.96 -5.94 1.95
N ASN A 393 -11.96 -5.36 1.26
CA ASN A 393 -10.55 -5.36 1.62
C ASN A 393 -9.91 -6.75 1.83
N ALA A 394 -10.49 -7.81 1.24
CA ALA A 394 -9.85 -9.12 1.15
C ALA A 394 -8.68 -9.07 0.15
N THR A 395 -7.51 -9.51 0.58
CA THR A 395 -6.30 -9.56 -0.24
C THR A 395 -6.36 -10.72 -1.23
N ILE A 396 -6.09 -10.43 -2.50
CA ILE A 396 -5.90 -11.39 -3.58
C ILE A 396 -4.41 -11.43 -3.91
N SER A 397 -3.76 -12.55 -3.62
CA SER A 397 -2.36 -12.79 -3.96
C SER A 397 -2.23 -13.82 -5.09
N VAL A 398 -1.22 -13.62 -5.95
CA VAL A 398 -0.94 -14.51 -7.10
C VAL A 398 0.43 -15.12 -6.91
N ALA A 399 0.50 -16.46 -6.89
CA ALA A 399 1.76 -17.15 -6.68
C ALA A 399 2.80 -16.79 -7.76
N GLY A 400 3.97 -16.34 -7.33
CA GLY A 400 5.06 -15.91 -8.22
C GLY A 400 5.01 -14.44 -8.65
N ILE A 401 4.02 -13.65 -8.23
CA ILE A 401 3.95 -12.20 -8.49
C ILE A 401 3.92 -11.47 -7.14
N ASN A 402 4.97 -10.72 -6.82
CA ASN A 402 5.07 -9.96 -5.58
C ASN A 402 4.35 -8.61 -5.68
N HIS A 403 3.04 -8.64 -5.90
CA HIS A 403 2.14 -7.50 -5.86
C HIS A 403 0.70 -8.00 -5.66
N ASN A 404 0.06 -7.58 -4.56
CA ASN A 404 -1.28 -8.02 -4.19
C ASN A 404 -2.31 -6.92 -4.47
N ILE A 405 -3.57 -7.28 -4.70
CA ILE A 405 -4.69 -6.32 -4.73
C ILE A 405 -5.70 -6.62 -3.63
N THR A 406 -6.60 -5.68 -3.35
CA THR A 406 -7.71 -5.86 -2.41
C THR A 406 -9.07 -5.86 -3.11
N THR A 407 -10.08 -6.53 -2.55
CA THR A 407 -11.48 -6.40 -2.99
C THR A 407 -12.08 -5.03 -2.67
N GLY A 408 -13.08 -4.63 -3.44
CA GLY A 408 -13.96 -3.49 -3.16
C GLY A 408 -15.13 -3.83 -2.24
N LYS A 409 -15.99 -2.83 -2.04
CA LYS A 409 -17.10 -2.82 -1.07
C LYS A 409 -18.07 -4.01 -1.15
N PHE A 410 -18.23 -4.62 -2.33
CA PHE A 410 -19.12 -5.77 -2.51
C PHE A 410 -18.37 -7.10 -2.60
N GLY A 411 -17.11 -7.12 -2.16
CA GLY A 411 -16.21 -8.26 -2.29
C GLY A 411 -15.68 -8.50 -3.70
N ASP A 412 -15.98 -7.62 -4.65
CA ASP A 412 -15.54 -7.72 -6.03
C ASP A 412 -14.05 -7.38 -6.20
N PHE A 413 -13.36 -8.13 -7.06
CA PHE A 413 -11.97 -7.87 -7.44
C PHE A 413 -11.74 -8.12 -8.94
N HIS A 414 -10.72 -7.45 -9.47
CA HIS A 414 -10.23 -7.60 -10.84
C HIS A 414 -8.70 -7.62 -10.79
N ARG A 415 -8.10 -8.77 -11.09
CA ARG A 415 -6.65 -8.96 -11.15
C ARG A 415 -6.22 -9.10 -12.60
N LEU A 416 -5.63 -8.04 -13.16
CA LEU A 416 -5.07 -8.06 -14.50
C LEU A 416 -3.91 -9.05 -14.55
N LEU A 417 -3.95 -9.96 -15.52
CA LEU A 417 -2.94 -10.99 -15.77
C LEU A 417 -2.87 -11.25 -17.28
N VAL A 418 -1.67 -11.53 -17.78
CA VAL A 418 -1.45 -12.05 -19.14
C VAL A 418 -1.90 -13.52 -19.24
N PRO A 419 -2.04 -14.09 -20.45
CA PRO A 419 -2.40 -15.51 -20.62
C PRO A 419 -1.37 -16.43 -19.94
N GLY A 420 -1.85 -17.36 -19.11
CA GLY A 420 -1.00 -18.17 -18.24
C GLY A 420 -1.80 -19.10 -17.34
N THR A 421 -1.11 -19.84 -16.47
CA THR A 421 -1.73 -20.68 -15.43
C THR A 421 -1.25 -20.21 -14.07
N TYR A 422 -2.20 -19.87 -13.20
CA TYR A 422 -1.93 -19.18 -11.92
C TYR A 422 -2.56 -19.91 -10.75
N ASN A 423 -1.91 -19.82 -9.59
CA ASN A 423 -2.52 -20.16 -8.30
C ASN A 423 -2.82 -18.85 -7.58
N ILE A 424 -4.08 -18.64 -7.20
CA ILE A 424 -4.54 -17.39 -6.59
C ILE A 424 -5.15 -17.70 -5.23
N THR A 425 -4.75 -16.93 -4.22
CA THR A 425 -5.25 -17.06 -2.85
C THR A 425 -6.01 -15.81 -2.46
N ALA A 426 -7.23 -15.98 -1.96
CA ALA A 426 -7.97 -14.92 -1.28
C ALA A 426 -7.79 -15.07 0.24
N VAL A 427 -7.46 -13.96 0.91
CA VAL A 427 -7.19 -13.87 2.35
C VAL A 427 -7.97 -12.69 2.93
N LEU A 428 -8.66 -12.89 4.04
CA LEU A 428 -9.21 -11.78 4.83
C LEU A 428 -9.12 -12.09 6.32
N THR A 429 -8.74 -11.08 7.10
CA THR A 429 -8.84 -11.01 8.56
C THR A 429 -10.20 -11.53 9.05
N GLY A 430 -10.20 -12.58 9.90
CA GLY A 430 -11.39 -13.24 10.43
C GLY A 430 -11.86 -14.47 9.64
N TYR A 431 -11.23 -14.78 8.51
CA TYR A 431 -11.62 -15.90 7.63
C TYR A 431 -10.46 -16.84 7.33
N MET A 432 -10.77 -18.12 7.07
CA MET A 432 -9.78 -19.06 6.54
C MET A 432 -9.44 -18.70 5.07
N PRO A 433 -8.15 -18.61 4.71
CA PRO A 433 -7.73 -18.31 3.34
C PRO A 433 -8.08 -19.46 2.40
N VAL A 434 -8.39 -19.12 1.15
CA VAL A 434 -8.74 -20.11 0.11
C VAL A 434 -7.85 -19.90 -1.11
N THR A 435 -7.07 -20.91 -1.44
CA THR A 435 -6.27 -20.98 -2.68
C THR A 435 -6.99 -21.78 -3.74
N VAL A 436 -7.18 -21.20 -4.92
CA VAL A 436 -7.64 -21.89 -6.12
C VAL A 436 -6.43 -22.06 -7.04
N ASN A 437 -6.08 -23.32 -7.31
CA ASN A 437 -4.91 -23.69 -8.09
C ASN A 437 -5.27 -23.91 -9.58
N ASN A 438 -4.29 -23.74 -10.46
CA ASN A 438 -4.39 -23.98 -11.90
C ASN A 438 -5.49 -23.17 -12.63
N ILE A 439 -5.67 -21.90 -12.25
CA ILE A 439 -6.55 -20.96 -12.96
C ILE A 439 -5.92 -20.64 -14.31
N ILE A 440 -6.58 -21.05 -15.41
CA ILE A 440 -6.11 -20.83 -16.77
C ILE A 440 -6.65 -19.48 -17.28
N VAL A 441 -5.79 -18.46 -17.27
CA VAL A 441 -6.06 -17.17 -17.92
C VAL A 441 -5.79 -17.32 -19.41
N LYS A 442 -6.73 -16.87 -20.24
CA LYS A 442 -6.64 -16.85 -21.70
C LYS A 442 -6.59 -15.41 -22.20
N GLU A 443 -6.21 -15.22 -23.45
CA GLU A 443 -6.37 -13.94 -24.10
C GLU A 443 -7.86 -13.60 -24.29
N GLY A 444 -8.24 -12.35 -24.03
CA GLY A 444 -9.61 -11.88 -24.09
C GLY A 444 -10.25 -11.73 -22.70
N PRO A 445 -11.54 -12.10 -22.52
CA PRO A 445 -12.27 -11.87 -21.28
C PRO A 445 -11.67 -12.56 -20.04
N ALA A 446 -11.68 -11.85 -18.92
CA ALA A 446 -11.20 -12.31 -17.63
C ALA A 446 -11.90 -13.60 -17.19
N THR A 447 -11.12 -14.51 -16.62
CA THR A 447 -11.61 -15.77 -16.06
C THR A 447 -12.35 -15.49 -14.75
N GLU A 448 -13.58 -15.99 -14.63
CA GLU A 448 -14.39 -15.77 -13.43
C GLU A 448 -14.02 -16.77 -12.33
N VAL A 449 -13.53 -16.27 -11.20
CA VAL A 449 -13.14 -17.05 -10.02
C VAL A 449 -13.71 -16.38 -8.77
N ASN A 450 -14.65 -17.05 -8.13
CA ASN A 450 -15.20 -16.60 -6.84
C ASN A 450 -14.54 -17.37 -5.70
N PHE A 451 -14.32 -16.69 -4.58
CA PHE A 451 -13.81 -17.27 -3.34
C PHE A 451 -14.91 -17.20 -2.29
N SER A 452 -15.23 -18.33 -1.66
CA SER A 452 -16.12 -18.35 -0.49
C SER A 452 -15.28 -18.64 0.74
N LEU A 453 -14.89 -17.59 1.46
CA LEU A 453 -14.07 -17.72 2.66
C LEU A 453 -14.97 -18.12 3.82
N ARG A 454 -14.55 -19.12 4.60
CA ARG A 454 -15.26 -19.53 5.80
C ARG A 454 -14.80 -18.67 6.98
N PRO A 455 -15.70 -18.02 7.73
CA PRO A 455 -15.34 -17.38 9.00
C PRO A 455 -14.62 -18.39 9.90
N THR A 456 -13.51 -17.98 10.50
CA THR A 456 -12.68 -18.88 11.33
C THR A 456 -13.44 -19.36 12.58
N VAL A 457 -14.51 -18.64 12.97
CA VAL A 457 -15.46 -19.04 14.01
C VAL A 457 -16.82 -19.40 13.39
N THR A 458 -17.19 -20.68 13.39
CA THR A 458 -18.59 -21.07 13.16
C THR A 458 -19.43 -20.80 14.40
N SER A 459 -20.16 -19.70 14.42
CA SER A 459 -21.29 -19.54 15.33
C SER A 459 -22.35 -20.59 14.99
N VAL A 460 -22.61 -21.51 15.93
CA VAL A 460 -23.65 -22.51 15.78
C VAL A 460 -24.98 -21.86 16.16
N ILE A 461 -25.80 -21.52 15.16
CA ILE A 461 -27.20 -21.14 15.37
C ILE A 461 -28.06 -22.37 15.04
N PRO A 462 -28.67 -23.04 16.05
CA PRO A 462 -29.76 -23.97 15.81
C PRO A 462 -31.02 -23.20 15.39
N ASP A 463 -31.72 -23.74 14.40
CA ASP A 463 -32.96 -23.19 13.85
C ASP A 463 -34.11 -23.21 14.88
N SER A 464 -34.77 -22.05 15.10
CA SER A 464 -36.15 -21.99 15.60
C SER A 464 -36.80 -20.60 15.42
N THR A 465 -37.71 -20.51 14.45
CA THR A 465 -38.99 -19.76 14.43
C THR A 465 -39.24 -18.55 15.37
N GLU A 466 -39.57 -17.41 14.75
CA GLU A 466 -40.45 -16.32 15.21
C GLU A 466 -40.74 -16.12 16.72
N VAL A 467 -40.14 -15.09 17.34
CA VAL A 467 -40.86 -14.21 18.31
C VAL A 467 -40.38 -12.75 18.13
N LYS A 468 -41.30 -11.80 18.34
CA LYS A 468 -41.10 -10.34 18.18
C LYS A 468 -40.11 -9.72 19.18
N VAL A 469 -39.51 -8.62 18.73
CA VAL A 469 -38.68 -7.68 19.50
C VAL A 469 -39.43 -7.08 20.69
N THR A 470 -38.83 -7.16 21.87
CA THR A 470 -38.90 -6.10 22.91
C THR A 470 -37.58 -6.05 23.67
N ALA A 471 -37.02 -4.85 23.82
CA ALA A 471 -35.80 -4.64 24.60
C ALA A 471 -36.07 -4.71 26.11
N SER A 472 -35.17 -5.32 26.90
CA SER A 472 -34.77 -4.87 28.24
C SER A 472 -33.71 -5.77 28.89
N THR A 473 -32.85 -5.12 29.69
CA THR A 473 -32.03 -5.67 30.79
C THR A 473 -31.02 -6.78 30.50
N VAL A 474 -29.73 -6.39 30.56
CA VAL A 474 -28.60 -7.27 30.87
C VAL A 474 -28.88 -8.01 32.18
N ALA A 475 -28.79 -9.34 32.16
CA ALA A 475 -28.92 -10.18 33.35
C ALA A 475 -27.56 -10.79 33.72
N ILE A 476 -27.08 -10.45 34.92
CA ILE A 476 -25.86 -11.02 35.51
C ILE A 476 -26.13 -12.50 35.82
N LEU A 477 -25.33 -13.41 35.24
CA LEU A 477 -25.38 -14.83 35.55
C LEU A 477 -24.63 -15.13 36.86
N ASN A 478 -25.37 -15.19 37.97
CA ASN A 478 -24.90 -15.77 39.22
C ASN A 478 -24.64 -17.27 39.05
N SER A 479 -23.37 -17.67 38.92
CA SER A 479 -22.95 -19.06 39.10
C SER A 479 -22.82 -19.39 40.59
N SER A 480 -23.44 -20.49 41.03
CA SER A 480 -23.35 -20.93 42.43
C SER A 480 -21.97 -21.54 42.72
N PRO A 481 -21.44 -21.41 43.96
CA PRO A 481 -20.09 -21.88 44.29
C PRO A 481 -20.04 -23.41 44.35
N GLY A 482 -19.31 -24.02 43.41
CA GLY A 482 -19.15 -25.47 43.31
C GLY A 482 -17.77 -25.89 42.81
N THR A 483 -16.94 -26.40 43.73
CA THR A 483 -15.62 -27.02 43.48
C THR A 483 -14.53 -26.14 42.83
N GLN A 484 -13.53 -25.78 43.65
CA GLN A 484 -12.23 -25.30 43.17
C GLN A 484 -11.50 -26.41 42.39
N SER A 485 -11.71 -26.45 41.08
CA SER A 485 -10.70 -27.00 40.16
C SER A 485 -9.60 -25.96 40.02
N SER A 486 -8.37 -26.31 40.38
CA SER A 486 -7.21 -25.45 40.12
C SER A 486 -7.00 -25.34 38.61
N HIS A 487 -7.58 -24.30 38.01
CA HIS A 487 -7.33 -23.97 36.61
C HIS A 487 -5.85 -23.63 36.47
N GLN A 488 -5.11 -24.53 35.83
CA GLN A 488 -3.73 -24.30 35.45
C GLN A 488 -3.75 -23.41 34.20
N PRO A 489 -3.02 -22.28 34.19
CA PRO A 489 -3.02 -21.39 33.03
C PRO A 489 -2.53 -22.12 31.78
N ILE A 490 -3.25 -21.97 30.68
CA ILE A 490 -2.90 -22.51 29.37
C ILE A 490 -1.58 -21.88 28.96
N GLN A 491 -0.52 -22.68 28.91
CA GLN A 491 0.78 -22.23 28.43
C GLN A 491 0.79 -22.15 26.90
N PRO A 492 1.60 -21.23 26.33
CA PRO A 492 1.91 -21.21 24.91
C PRO A 492 2.45 -22.55 24.43
N LYS A 493 2.28 -22.80 23.13
CA LYS A 493 2.71 -24.06 22.49
C LYS A 493 3.67 -23.86 21.33
N ASP A 494 3.73 -22.65 20.79
CA ASP A 494 4.43 -22.36 19.55
C ASP A 494 5.80 -21.73 19.84
N PHE A 495 6.75 -22.58 20.22
CA PHE A 495 8.13 -22.18 20.52
C PHE A 495 9.03 -22.41 19.31
N HIS A 496 8.92 -21.52 18.33
CA HIS A 496 9.83 -21.44 17.19
C HIS A 496 10.26 -19.98 16.93
N HIS A 497 11.29 -19.80 16.11
CA HIS A 497 11.72 -18.47 15.67
C HIS A 497 10.83 -17.99 14.52
N HIS A 498 9.95 -17.04 14.80
CA HIS A 498 9.00 -16.54 13.81
C HIS A 498 9.66 -15.52 12.89
N HIS A 499 9.98 -15.88 11.65
CA HIS A 499 10.32 -14.90 10.60
C HIS A 499 9.16 -13.93 10.35
N PHE A 500 9.41 -12.78 9.72
CA PHE A 500 8.40 -11.72 9.59
C PHE A 500 7.04 -12.19 9.04
N PRO A 501 6.97 -13.04 7.99
CA PRO A 501 5.69 -13.57 7.52
C PRO A 501 4.97 -14.44 8.57
N ASP A 502 5.72 -15.25 9.32
CA ASP A 502 5.17 -16.15 10.35
C ASP A 502 4.70 -15.35 11.57
N MET A 503 5.44 -14.31 11.95
CA MET A 503 5.04 -13.33 12.97
C MET A 503 3.77 -12.59 12.56
N GLU A 504 3.66 -12.14 11.31
CA GLU A 504 2.45 -11.50 10.79
C GLU A 504 1.24 -12.47 10.82
N ILE A 505 1.44 -13.73 10.41
CA ILE A 505 0.41 -14.77 10.49
C ILE A 505 -0.01 -15.01 11.94
N PHE A 506 0.93 -15.11 12.88
CA PHE A 506 0.67 -15.26 14.31
C PHE A 506 -0.16 -14.10 14.87
N LEU A 507 0.26 -12.86 14.61
CA LEU A 507 -0.42 -11.66 15.10
C LEU A 507 -1.83 -11.54 14.52
N ARG A 508 -1.98 -11.70 13.20
CA ARG A 508 -3.29 -11.70 12.56
C ARG A 508 -4.18 -12.82 13.09
N ARG A 509 -3.62 -14.00 13.39
CA ARG A 509 -4.36 -15.12 13.98
C ARG A 509 -4.92 -14.76 15.35
N PHE A 510 -4.12 -14.25 16.29
CA PHE A 510 -4.63 -13.91 17.62
C PHE A 510 -5.62 -12.75 17.60
N ALA A 511 -5.41 -11.73 16.74
CA ALA A 511 -6.40 -10.67 16.51
C ALA A 511 -7.76 -11.20 16.02
N ASN A 512 -7.76 -12.31 15.26
CA ASN A 512 -8.95 -12.94 14.71
C ASN A 512 -9.60 -13.96 15.64
N GLU A 513 -8.83 -14.66 16.47
CA GLU A 513 -9.35 -15.60 17.47
C GLU A 513 -9.94 -14.87 18.69
N TYR A 514 -9.46 -13.66 19.01
CA TYR A 514 -9.82 -12.91 20.23
C TYR A 514 -10.29 -11.45 19.99
N PRO A 515 -11.09 -11.15 18.94
CA PRO A 515 -11.37 -9.77 18.50
C PRO A 515 -12.11 -8.90 19.54
N ASN A 516 -12.80 -9.51 20.49
CA ASN A 516 -13.46 -8.78 21.59
C ASN A 516 -12.46 -8.17 22.58
N ILE A 517 -11.23 -8.68 22.62
CA ILE A 517 -10.19 -8.21 23.55
C ILE A 517 -8.89 -7.80 22.85
N THR A 518 -8.83 -7.82 21.52
CA THR A 518 -7.59 -7.53 20.78
C THR A 518 -7.81 -6.63 19.58
N ARG A 519 -6.81 -5.80 19.26
CA ARG A 519 -6.77 -5.01 18.03
C ARG A 519 -5.34 -4.94 17.49
N LEU A 520 -5.12 -5.54 16.32
CA LEU A 520 -3.84 -5.43 15.61
C LEU A 520 -3.81 -4.15 14.77
N TYR A 521 -2.76 -3.35 14.92
CA TYR A 521 -2.49 -2.18 14.08
C TYR A 521 -0.99 -2.08 13.75
N SER A 522 -0.63 -1.15 12.88
CA SER A 522 0.76 -0.86 12.48
C SER A 522 1.10 0.58 12.81
N LEU A 523 2.34 0.84 13.23
CA LEU A 523 2.86 2.19 13.49
C LEU A 523 3.41 2.87 12.23
N GLY A 524 3.58 2.11 11.15
CA GLY A 524 4.34 2.51 9.96
C GLY A 524 5.13 1.33 9.42
N LYS A 525 6.18 1.62 8.66
CA LYS A 525 7.03 0.59 8.05
C LYS A 525 8.50 0.76 8.43
N SER A 526 9.22 -0.35 8.45
CA SER A 526 10.68 -0.37 8.46
C SER A 526 11.28 0.11 7.14
N VAL A 527 12.60 0.25 7.10
CA VAL A 527 13.37 0.60 5.88
C VAL A 527 13.06 -0.34 4.70
N GLU A 528 13.05 -1.67 4.88
CA GLU A 528 12.65 -2.64 3.86
C GLU A 528 11.12 -2.85 3.76
N SER A 529 10.34 -1.82 4.12
CA SER A 529 8.87 -1.77 3.96
C SER A 529 8.06 -2.83 4.73
N ARG A 530 8.62 -3.42 5.81
CA ARG A 530 7.89 -4.35 6.69
C ARG A 530 7.05 -3.59 7.71
N GLU A 531 5.81 -4.01 7.93
CA GLU A 531 4.88 -3.36 8.87
C GLU A 531 5.35 -3.46 10.33
N LEU A 532 5.31 -2.33 11.05
CA LEU A 532 5.68 -2.23 12.46
C LEU A 532 4.47 -2.53 13.36
N TYR A 533 4.14 -3.82 13.45
CA TYR A 533 2.92 -4.30 14.11
C TYR A 533 2.91 -4.14 15.64
N VAL A 534 1.75 -3.75 16.15
CA VAL A 534 1.41 -3.71 17.58
C VAL A 534 0.10 -4.46 17.82
N MET A 535 0.13 -5.40 18.77
CA MET A 535 -1.07 -6.03 19.31
C MET A 535 -1.56 -5.25 20.53
N GLU A 536 -2.73 -4.61 20.41
CA GLU A 536 -3.49 -4.09 21.53
C GLU A 536 -4.27 -5.22 22.20
N ILE A 537 -4.30 -5.25 23.54
CA ILE A 537 -5.11 -6.15 24.37
C ILE A 537 -5.74 -5.35 25.52
N SER A 538 -7.08 -5.32 25.59
CA SER A 538 -7.92 -4.64 26.60
C SER A 538 -9.33 -5.26 26.53
N ASP A 539 -10.23 -5.02 27.48
CA ASP A 539 -11.62 -5.47 27.35
C ASP A 539 -12.46 -4.60 26.38
N ASN A 540 -11.97 -3.41 26.01
CA ASN A 540 -12.60 -2.48 25.07
C ASN A 540 -11.62 -2.02 23.95
N PRO A 541 -11.09 -2.96 23.14
CA PRO A 541 -10.03 -2.67 22.17
C PRO A 541 -10.44 -1.62 21.13
N GLY A 542 -9.55 -0.66 20.90
CA GLY A 542 -9.72 0.53 20.06
C GLY A 542 -10.17 1.78 20.81
N VAL A 543 -10.67 1.65 22.04
CA VAL A 543 -11.15 2.78 22.86
C VAL A 543 -10.13 3.11 23.95
N HIS A 544 -9.94 4.40 24.26
CA HIS A 544 -9.19 4.84 25.44
C HIS A 544 -10.19 5.15 26.56
N GLU A 545 -10.11 4.45 27.69
CA GLU A 545 -11.09 4.57 28.77
C GLU A 545 -10.59 5.43 29.94
N PRO A 546 -11.37 6.41 30.44
CA PRO A 546 -10.95 7.26 31.55
C PRO A 546 -10.65 6.49 32.84
N GLY A 547 -9.37 6.39 33.18
CA GLY A 547 -8.87 5.71 34.37
C GLY A 547 -8.27 4.33 34.12
N GLU A 548 -8.35 3.82 32.88
CA GLU A 548 -7.58 2.65 32.45
C GLU A 548 -6.16 3.11 32.03
N PRO A 549 -5.08 2.63 32.67
CA PRO A 549 -3.72 2.93 32.27
C PRO A 549 -3.32 2.27 30.94
N GLU A 550 -2.63 3.04 30.10
CA GLU A 550 -1.97 2.54 28.89
C GLU A 550 -0.59 1.96 29.25
N PHE A 551 -0.34 0.71 28.88
CA PHE A 551 0.92 0.00 29.12
C PHE A 551 1.53 -0.45 27.77
N LYS A 552 2.87 -0.48 27.63
CA LYS A 552 3.50 -1.09 26.44
C LYS A 552 4.72 -1.97 26.72
N TYR A 553 4.92 -3.00 25.90
CA TYR A 553 6.23 -3.65 25.73
C TYR A 553 6.69 -3.52 24.29
N ILE A 554 7.98 -3.26 24.11
CA ILE A 554 8.67 -3.24 22.81
C ILE A 554 9.75 -4.32 22.84
N GLY A 555 9.84 -5.13 21.78
CA GLY A 555 10.87 -6.14 21.61
C GLY A 555 11.73 -5.91 20.38
N ASN A 556 12.94 -6.45 20.41
CA ASN A 556 13.73 -6.71 19.21
C ASN A 556 13.99 -5.42 18.39
N MET A 557 14.34 -4.33 19.07
CA MET A 557 14.86 -3.10 18.42
C MET A 557 16.29 -3.27 17.91
N HIS A 558 17.07 -4.16 18.53
CA HIS A 558 18.17 -4.83 17.85
C HIS A 558 17.63 -6.11 17.24
N GLY A 559 17.68 -6.23 15.91
CA GLY A 559 17.05 -7.35 15.21
C GLY A 559 17.64 -8.73 15.55
N ASN A 560 18.92 -8.79 15.93
CA ASN A 560 19.57 -10.03 16.37
C ASN A 560 19.36 -10.40 17.85
N GLU A 561 18.66 -9.56 18.61
CA GLU A 561 18.30 -9.82 20.01
C GLU A 561 16.86 -10.33 20.04
N VAL A 562 16.71 -11.64 19.83
CA VAL A 562 15.48 -12.30 19.38
C VAL A 562 14.53 -12.64 20.52
N VAL A 563 15.04 -12.89 21.74
CA VAL A 563 14.23 -13.40 22.86
C VAL A 563 13.05 -12.47 23.19
N GLY A 564 13.23 -11.15 23.07
CA GLY A 564 12.15 -10.18 23.29
C GLY A 564 10.95 -10.38 22.35
N ARG A 565 11.21 -10.62 21.05
CA ARG A 565 10.16 -10.88 20.04
C ARG A 565 9.34 -12.10 20.40
N GLU A 566 10.02 -13.24 20.59
CA GLU A 566 9.35 -14.51 20.83
C GLU A 566 8.61 -14.51 22.19
N LEU A 567 9.14 -13.86 23.22
CA LEU A 567 8.43 -13.71 24.50
C LEU A 567 7.16 -12.87 24.38
N LEU A 568 7.13 -11.85 23.52
CA LEU A 568 5.94 -11.03 23.30
C LEU A 568 4.87 -11.76 22.49
N LEU A 569 5.25 -12.58 21.50
CA LEU A 569 4.31 -13.48 20.82
C LEU A 569 3.71 -14.51 21.82
N ASN A 570 4.56 -15.15 22.63
CA ASN A 570 4.11 -16.05 23.69
C ASN A 570 3.21 -15.35 24.73
N LEU A 571 3.47 -14.08 25.04
CA LEU A 571 2.64 -13.28 25.95
C LEU A 571 1.26 -12.97 25.34
N ILE A 572 1.18 -12.66 24.05
CA ILE A 572 -0.09 -12.51 23.32
C ILE A 572 -0.89 -13.82 23.40
N GLU A 573 -0.27 -14.97 23.08
CA GLU A 573 -0.94 -16.28 23.19
C GLU A 573 -1.45 -16.53 24.62
N TYR A 574 -0.63 -16.23 25.63
CA TYR A 574 -0.96 -16.45 27.04
C TYR A 574 -2.11 -15.55 27.51
N LEU A 575 -2.07 -14.25 27.24
CA LEU A 575 -3.12 -13.31 27.68
C LEU A 575 -4.45 -13.67 27.00
N CYS A 576 -4.44 -13.88 25.69
CA CYS A 576 -5.63 -14.25 24.93
C CYS A 576 -6.26 -15.56 25.41
N LYS A 577 -5.46 -16.64 25.56
CA LYS A 577 -6.00 -17.97 25.92
C LYS A 577 -6.49 -18.09 27.35
N ASN A 578 -6.01 -17.24 28.25
CA ASN A 578 -6.36 -17.29 29.67
C ASN A 578 -7.39 -16.21 30.09
N PHE A 579 -7.71 -15.25 29.21
CA PHE A 579 -8.78 -14.30 29.46
C PHE A 579 -10.13 -15.01 29.73
N GLY A 580 -10.86 -14.55 30.74
CA GLY A 580 -12.13 -15.13 31.19
C GLY A 580 -12.00 -16.49 31.91
N THR A 581 -10.80 -17.02 32.11
CA THR A 581 -10.57 -18.33 32.78
C THR A 581 -9.52 -18.28 33.88
N ASP A 582 -8.43 -17.53 33.70
CA ASP A 582 -7.48 -17.17 34.74
C ASP A 582 -7.84 -15.80 35.33
N PRO A 583 -8.05 -15.67 36.66
CA PRO A 583 -8.41 -14.40 37.27
C PRO A 583 -7.33 -13.31 37.14
N GLU A 584 -6.04 -13.64 37.25
CA GLU A 584 -4.97 -12.62 37.20
C GLU A 584 -4.82 -12.05 35.79
N VAL A 585 -5.01 -12.86 34.75
CA VAL A 585 -5.05 -12.40 33.35
C VAL A 585 -6.34 -11.61 33.06
N THR A 586 -7.48 -12.07 33.56
CA THR A 586 -8.77 -11.40 33.34
C THR A 586 -8.81 -10.02 34.00
N ASP A 587 -8.40 -9.93 35.27
CA ASP A 587 -8.29 -8.67 36.00
C ASP A 587 -7.32 -7.71 35.31
N LEU A 588 -6.21 -8.20 34.77
CA LEU A 588 -5.23 -7.37 34.06
C LEU A 588 -5.79 -6.79 32.75
N VAL A 589 -6.49 -7.59 31.93
CA VAL A 589 -7.09 -7.14 30.65
C VAL A 589 -8.31 -6.23 30.87
N HIS A 590 -9.06 -6.38 31.96
CA HIS A 590 -10.15 -5.46 32.35
C HIS A 590 -9.68 -4.13 32.96
N SER A 591 -8.39 -3.99 33.29
CA SER A 591 -7.89 -2.83 34.04
C SER A 591 -6.67 -2.17 33.43
N THR A 592 -6.16 -2.66 32.30
CA THR A 592 -4.96 -2.15 31.63
C THR A 592 -5.10 -2.33 30.14
N ARG A 593 -4.88 -1.24 29.39
CA ARG A 593 -4.78 -1.29 27.95
C ARG A 593 -3.34 -1.60 27.55
N ILE A 594 -3.11 -2.85 27.19
CA ILE A 594 -1.79 -3.43 26.95
C ILE A 594 -1.46 -3.34 25.46
N HIS A 595 -0.30 -2.81 25.12
CA HIS A 595 0.20 -2.79 23.74
C HIS A 595 1.52 -3.52 23.60
N LEU A 596 1.58 -4.54 22.76
CA LEU A 596 2.74 -5.41 22.58
C LEU A 596 3.28 -5.26 21.16
N MET A 597 4.51 -4.76 21.02
CA MET A 597 5.23 -4.62 19.75
C MET A 597 6.35 -5.67 19.68
N PRO A 598 6.16 -6.82 19.00
CA PRO A 598 7.14 -7.92 19.05
C PRO A 598 8.47 -7.59 18.36
N SER A 599 8.46 -6.75 17.31
CA SER A 599 9.68 -6.39 16.59
C SER A 599 9.64 -4.94 16.14
N MET A 600 10.48 -4.10 16.75
CA MET A 600 10.77 -2.75 16.28
C MET A 600 11.77 -2.75 15.12
N ASN A 601 12.64 -3.76 15.02
CA ASN A 601 13.60 -3.92 13.92
C ASN A 601 13.40 -5.27 13.19
N PRO A 602 12.29 -5.45 12.45
CA PRO A 602 12.04 -6.68 11.70
C PRO A 602 13.10 -6.90 10.60
N ASP A 603 13.69 -5.82 10.12
CA ASP A 603 14.74 -5.77 9.11
C ASP A 603 16.06 -6.40 9.54
N GLY A 604 16.53 -6.02 10.73
CA GLY A 604 17.71 -6.62 11.35
C GLY A 604 17.47 -8.10 11.69
N TYR A 605 16.24 -8.45 12.09
CA TYR A 605 15.88 -9.85 12.39
C TYR A 605 16.06 -10.77 11.19
N GLU A 606 15.55 -10.39 10.00
CA GLU A 606 15.70 -11.20 8.78
C GLU A 606 17.17 -11.35 8.33
N LYS A 607 18.09 -10.55 8.88
CA LYS A 607 19.55 -10.63 8.65
C LYS A 607 20.29 -11.37 9.77
N ALA A 608 19.66 -11.58 10.93
CA ALA A 608 20.24 -12.26 12.07
C ALA A 608 20.27 -13.79 11.86
N GLN A 609 20.98 -14.52 12.73
CA GLN A 609 21.20 -15.96 12.55
C GLN A 609 21.19 -16.73 13.88
N GLU A 610 20.50 -17.87 13.89
CA GLU A 610 20.33 -18.74 15.06
C GLU A 610 21.68 -19.22 15.62
N GLY A 611 21.79 -19.21 16.95
CA GLY A 611 23.00 -19.56 17.68
C GLY A 611 23.95 -18.39 17.96
N ASP A 612 23.64 -17.18 17.47
CA ASP A 612 24.45 -16.00 17.76
C ASP A 612 24.42 -15.59 19.24
N SER A 613 25.62 -15.44 19.81
CA SER A 613 25.83 -14.96 21.18
C SER A 613 26.48 -13.58 21.26
N ILE A 614 27.17 -13.12 20.21
CA ILE A 614 28.08 -11.95 20.30
C ILE A 614 28.12 -11.06 19.05
N SER A 615 27.51 -11.46 17.94
CA SER A 615 27.58 -10.72 16.69
C SER A 615 26.80 -9.40 16.74
N VAL A 616 27.03 -8.62 15.69
CA VAL A 616 26.32 -7.39 15.34
C VAL A 616 25.56 -7.51 14.02
N ILE A 617 25.68 -8.65 13.33
CA ILE A 617 24.91 -8.93 12.12
C ILE A 617 23.42 -9.00 12.50
N GLY A 618 22.61 -8.14 11.89
CA GLY A 618 21.19 -8.00 12.21
C GLY A 618 20.88 -7.12 13.43
N ARG A 619 21.89 -6.53 14.10
CA ARG A 619 21.66 -5.59 15.21
C ARG A 619 20.97 -4.32 14.73
N ASN A 620 21.56 -3.66 13.73
CA ASN A 620 21.11 -2.38 13.20
C ASN A 620 19.91 -2.58 12.24
N ASN A 621 19.21 -1.50 11.87
CA ASN A 621 18.18 -1.56 10.82
C ASN A 621 18.81 -1.69 9.41
N SER A 622 18.02 -1.72 8.34
CA SER A 622 18.57 -1.91 6.98
C SER A 622 19.42 -0.75 6.46
N ASN A 623 19.24 0.46 6.98
CA ASN A 623 20.15 1.59 6.75
C ASN A 623 21.43 1.52 7.60
N ASN A 624 21.62 0.44 8.37
CA ASN A 624 22.75 0.17 9.24
C ASN A 624 22.88 1.17 10.43
N PHE A 625 21.79 1.75 10.91
CA PHE A 625 21.76 2.53 12.15
C PHE A 625 21.33 1.69 13.36
N ASP A 626 21.95 1.93 14.52
CA ASP A 626 21.53 1.36 15.80
C ASP A 626 20.32 2.18 16.31
N LEU A 627 19.13 1.57 16.31
CA LEU A 627 17.90 2.25 16.71
C LEU A 627 17.93 2.73 18.17
N ASN A 628 18.75 2.10 19.03
CA ASN A 628 18.92 2.50 20.42
C ASN A 628 20.01 3.58 20.61
N ARG A 629 20.42 4.26 19.53
CA ARG A 629 21.26 5.48 19.53
C ARG A 629 20.64 6.62 18.72
N ASN A 630 19.38 6.45 18.29
CA ASN A 630 18.75 7.28 17.27
C ASN A 630 17.64 8.20 17.81
N PHE A 631 17.33 8.13 19.10
CA PHE A 631 16.39 9.04 19.74
C PHE A 631 17.08 10.38 20.11
N PRO A 632 16.37 11.51 20.12
CA PRO A 632 16.90 12.76 20.67
C PRO A 632 17.37 12.61 22.12
N ASP A 633 18.48 13.23 22.46
CA ASP A 633 19.15 13.06 23.74
C ASP A 633 19.23 14.39 24.54
N GLN A 634 19.43 14.31 25.85
CA GLN A 634 19.43 15.47 26.76
C GLN A 634 20.80 16.12 26.94
N PHE A 635 21.90 15.38 26.76
CA PHE A 635 23.26 15.86 26.94
C PHE A 635 24.04 15.93 25.62
N VAL A 636 23.75 15.03 24.68
CA VAL A 636 24.43 14.90 23.39
C VAL A 636 23.50 15.31 22.25
N GLN A 637 24.00 16.05 21.26
CA GLN A 637 23.24 16.25 20.03
C GLN A 637 23.41 15.03 19.12
N ILE A 638 22.38 14.20 19.02
CA ILE A 638 22.34 13.11 18.02
C ILE A 638 22.24 13.73 16.62
N THR A 639 23.21 13.42 15.77
CA THR A 639 23.33 13.94 14.39
C THR A 639 22.97 12.91 13.31
N ASP A 640 22.76 11.66 13.70
CA ASP A 640 22.32 10.61 12.79
C ASP A 640 20.89 10.90 12.28
N PRO A 641 20.58 10.61 11.01
CA PRO A 641 19.23 10.77 10.49
C PRO A 641 18.25 9.90 11.29
N ALA A 642 17.10 10.47 11.64
CA ALA A 642 16.04 9.73 12.33
C ALA A 642 15.51 8.62 11.41
N GLN A 643 15.53 7.38 11.91
CA GLN A 643 15.11 6.19 11.16
C GLN A 643 13.59 6.04 11.16
N PRO A 644 12.98 5.43 10.13
CA PRO A 644 11.53 5.30 10.06
C PRO A 644 10.95 4.51 11.24
N GLU A 645 11.68 3.51 11.75
CA GLU A 645 11.30 2.78 12.96
C GLU A 645 11.27 3.68 14.20
N THR A 646 12.31 4.52 14.39
CA THR A 646 12.41 5.49 15.48
C THR A 646 11.31 6.55 15.40
N ILE A 647 11.03 7.08 14.20
CA ILE A 647 10.00 8.10 13.97
C ILE A 647 8.60 7.53 14.27
N ALA A 648 8.32 6.31 13.81
CA ALA A 648 7.05 5.62 14.08
C ALA A 648 6.83 5.43 15.59
N VAL A 649 7.87 4.98 16.32
CA VAL A 649 7.80 4.75 17.77
C VAL A 649 7.70 6.07 18.55
N MET A 650 8.48 7.11 18.22
CA MET A 650 8.32 8.45 18.83
C MET A 650 6.93 9.05 18.61
N SER A 651 6.35 8.85 17.42
CA SER A 651 4.99 9.33 17.09
C SER A 651 3.94 8.58 17.90
N TRP A 652 4.08 7.26 18.01
CA TRP A 652 3.21 6.39 18.79
C TRP A 652 3.20 6.74 20.29
N MET A 653 4.38 6.94 20.87
CA MET A 653 4.57 7.32 22.27
C MET A 653 4.00 8.72 22.61
N LYS A 654 3.82 9.59 21.61
CA LYS A 654 3.14 10.89 21.76
C LYS A 654 1.63 10.81 21.53
N ALA A 655 1.16 9.78 20.81
CA ALA A 655 -0.26 9.58 20.50
C ALA A 655 -1.05 8.92 21.64
N TYR A 656 -0.39 8.07 22.45
CA TYR A 656 -1.01 7.36 23.57
C TYR A 656 -0.36 7.75 24.91
N PRO A 657 -1.13 8.01 25.98
CA PRO A 657 -0.60 8.42 27.28
C PRO A 657 -0.05 7.23 28.09
N PHE A 658 0.99 6.56 27.56
CA PHE A 658 1.63 5.43 28.23
C PHE A 658 2.17 5.80 29.62
N VAL A 659 1.87 4.96 30.62
CA VAL A 659 2.29 5.17 32.01
C VAL A 659 3.54 4.37 32.35
N LEU A 660 3.61 3.12 31.89
CA LEU A 660 4.73 2.20 32.15
C LEU A 660 5.08 1.44 30.88
N SER A 661 6.37 1.18 30.69
CA SER A 661 6.89 0.45 29.55
C SER A 661 8.13 -0.37 29.91
N ALA A 662 8.42 -1.40 29.11
CA ALA A 662 9.79 -1.86 29.00
C ALA A 662 10.18 -2.22 27.57
N ASN A 663 11.47 -2.07 27.30
CA ASN A 663 12.13 -2.43 26.06
C ASN A 663 12.97 -3.70 26.27
N LEU A 664 12.77 -4.71 25.43
CA LEU A 664 13.29 -6.06 25.63
C LEU A 664 14.51 -6.36 24.75
N HIS A 665 15.66 -6.52 25.41
CA HIS A 665 17.00 -6.69 24.83
C HIS A 665 17.63 -8.06 25.12
N GLY A 666 18.80 -8.32 24.54
CA GLY A 666 19.61 -9.50 24.81
C GLY A 666 21.11 -9.25 24.70
N GLY A 667 21.90 -9.95 25.51
CA GLY A 667 23.34 -9.75 25.65
C GLY A 667 23.80 -9.84 27.10
N SER A 668 22.96 -9.42 28.05
CA SER A 668 23.16 -9.72 29.49
C SER A 668 21.87 -10.26 30.13
N LEU A 669 21.75 -10.24 31.47
CA LEU A 669 20.51 -10.58 32.19
C LEU A 669 20.35 -9.67 33.42
N VAL A 670 19.71 -8.53 33.22
CA VAL A 670 19.57 -7.42 34.17
C VAL A 670 18.38 -6.53 33.78
N VAL A 671 17.75 -5.84 34.73
CA VAL A 671 16.89 -4.70 34.42
C VAL A 671 17.68 -3.40 34.57
N ASN A 672 17.85 -2.72 33.45
CA ASN A 672 18.50 -1.44 33.31
C ASN A 672 17.46 -0.32 33.48
N TYR A 673 17.79 0.74 34.23
CA TYR A 673 16.87 1.86 34.47
C TYR A 673 17.54 3.24 34.35
N PRO A 674 16.77 4.31 34.03
CA PRO A 674 17.29 5.65 33.77
C PRO A 674 18.15 6.28 34.87
N PHE A 675 19.08 7.18 34.52
CA PHE A 675 19.47 7.53 33.14
C PHE A 675 20.54 6.57 32.57
N ASP A 676 20.51 6.43 31.25
CA ASP A 676 21.43 5.66 30.41
C ASP A 676 22.73 6.43 30.11
N ASP A 677 22.75 7.75 30.28
CA ASP A 677 23.91 8.60 30.06
C ASP A 677 24.04 9.76 31.06
N ASP A 678 25.07 10.59 30.88
CA ASP A 678 25.46 11.69 31.76
C ASP A 678 26.14 12.84 30.97
N GLU A 679 26.10 14.06 31.52
CA GLU A 679 26.67 15.27 30.92
C GLU A 679 28.18 15.16 30.61
N GLN A 680 28.93 14.28 31.28
CA GLN A 680 30.37 14.10 31.03
C GLN A 680 30.70 12.97 30.05
N GLY A 681 29.73 12.15 29.62
CA GLY A 681 29.97 11.02 28.72
C GLY A 681 30.72 9.85 29.38
N LEU A 682 30.59 9.67 30.71
CA LEU A 682 31.37 8.74 31.52
C LEU A 682 30.47 7.70 32.21
N ALA A 683 30.84 6.42 32.11
CA ALA A 683 30.13 5.33 32.78
C ALA A 683 30.12 5.47 34.32
N THR A 684 29.12 6.17 34.84
CA THR A 684 28.96 6.63 36.23
C THR A 684 27.47 6.74 36.56
N TYR A 685 27.11 6.71 37.85
CA TYR A 685 25.71 6.67 38.25
C TYR A 685 24.97 7.98 37.95
N SER A 686 24.06 7.95 36.97
CA SER A 686 23.30 9.12 36.51
C SER A 686 21.86 9.07 37.03
N LYS A 687 21.59 9.88 38.06
CA LYS A 687 20.36 9.79 38.85
C LYS A 687 19.20 10.58 38.23
N SER A 688 18.14 9.89 37.84
CA SER A 688 16.86 10.51 37.45
C SER A 688 16.08 11.09 38.66
N PRO A 689 15.18 12.08 38.47
CA PRO A 689 14.33 12.61 39.53
C PRO A 689 13.50 11.54 40.26
N ASP A 690 12.97 10.56 39.52
CA ASP A 690 12.15 9.46 40.04
C ASP A 690 12.92 8.13 40.22
N ASP A 691 14.25 8.20 40.31
CA ASP A 691 15.18 7.07 40.49
C ASP A 691 14.71 5.98 41.49
N ALA A 692 14.11 6.38 42.62
CA ALA A 692 13.59 5.42 43.61
C ALA A 692 12.39 4.60 43.09
N ILE A 693 11.55 5.18 42.24
CA ILE A 693 10.44 4.48 41.56
C ILE A 693 11.02 3.58 40.46
N PHE A 694 11.99 4.05 39.70
CA PHE A 694 12.70 3.25 38.69
C PHE A 694 13.35 2.00 39.29
N GLN A 695 14.04 2.12 40.43
CA GLN A 695 14.53 0.97 41.19
C GLN A 695 13.41 0.04 41.66
N GLN A 696 12.27 0.57 42.10
CA GLN A 696 11.11 -0.24 42.52
C GLN A 696 10.51 -1.05 41.37
N ILE A 697 10.25 -0.43 40.22
CA ILE A 697 9.66 -1.12 39.05
C ILE A 697 10.66 -2.11 38.43
N ALA A 698 11.95 -1.78 38.38
CA ALA A 698 12.99 -2.70 37.94
C ALA A 698 13.08 -3.95 38.84
N LEU A 699 13.01 -3.75 40.17
CA LEU A 699 12.95 -4.84 41.14
C LEU A 699 11.68 -5.69 41.03
N SER A 700 10.56 -5.15 40.52
CA SER A 700 9.31 -5.92 40.34
C SER A 700 9.47 -7.02 39.29
N TYR A 701 10.27 -6.77 38.25
CA TYR A 701 10.61 -7.77 37.24
C TYR A 701 11.72 -8.71 37.72
N SER A 702 12.82 -8.15 38.26
CA SER A 702 14.01 -8.93 38.60
C SER A 702 13.76 -9.94 39.73
N LYS A 703 12.94 -9.61 40.74
CA LYS A 703 12.63 -10.51 41.86
C LYS A 703 11.93 -11.81 41.43
N GLU A 704 11.08 -11.74 40.43
CA GLU A 704 10.35 -12.91 39.91
C GLU A 704 11.26 -13.78 39.00
N ASN A 705 12.30 -13.20 38.38
CA ASN A 705 13.33 -13.94 37.64
C ASN A 705 14.50 -14.29 38.57
N SER A 706 14.42 -15.47 39.19
CA SER A 706 15.42 -15.95 40.17
C SER A 706 16.87 -16.03 39.66
N GLN A 707 17.11 -16.12 38.34
CA GLN A 707 18.45 -16.10 37.76
C GLN A 707 18.99 -14.65 37.64
N MET A 708 18.12 -13.73 37.22
CA MET A 708 18.42 -12.30 37.16
C MET A 708 18.67 -11.74 38.56
N PHE A 709 17.82 -12.05 39.55
CA PHE A 709 17.93 -11.55 40.93
C PHE A 709 19.26 -11.92 41.62
N GLN A 710 19.90 -13.03 41.24
CA GLN A 710 21.24 -13.41 41.73
C GLN A 710 22.34 -12.43 41.31
N GLY A 711 22.07 -11.59 40.31
CA GLY A 711 22.94 -10.50 39.89
C GLY A 711 24.21 -10.92 39.17
N ARG A 712 24.39 -12.19 38.78
CA ARG A 712 25.60 -12.70 38.11
C ARG A 712 25.24 -13.38 36.78
N PRO A 713 24.89 -12.58 35.75
CA PRO A 713 24.14 -13.07 34.60
C PRO A 713 24.97 -14.00 33.70
N CYS A 714 26.11 -13.51 33.21
CA CYS A 714 26.83 -14.10 32.08
C CYS A 714 28.27 -14.48 32.45
N LYS A 715 28.47 -15.15 33.59
CA LYS A 715 29.80 -15.44 34.19
C LYS A 715 30.89 -15.97 33.23
N ASN A 716 30.50 -16.66 32.15
CA ASN A 716 31.42 -17.23 31.17
C ASN A 716 31.89 -16.21 30.11
N MET A 717 31.09 -15.18 29.83
CA MET A 717 31.39 -14.10 28.89
C MET A 717 31.92 -12.87 29.64
N TYR A 718 31.22 -12.49 30.72
CA TYR A 718 31.50 -11.32 31.54
C TYR A 718 31.69 -11.75 33.01
N PRO A 719 32.86 -12.31 33.37
CA PRO A 719 33.12 -12.83 34.72
C PRO A 719 33.09 -11.76 35.82
N ASN A 720 33.24 -10.49 35.43
CA ASN A 720 33.27 -9.33 36.32
C ASN A 720 31.90 -8.63 36.47
N GLU A 721 30.89 -8.99 35.67
CA GLU A 721 29.55 -8.39 35.80
C GLU A 721 28.88 -8.84 37.10
N TYR A 722 28.43 -7.85 37.88
CA TYR A 722 27.63 -8.06 39.06
C TYR A 722 26.61 -6.91 39.25
N PHE A 723 25.33 -7.23 39.11
CA PHE A 723 24.21 -6.31 39.25
C PHE A 723 23.43 -6.65 40.53
N PRO A 724 23.62 -5.93 41.65
CA PRO A 724 22.93 -6.24 42.91
C PRO A 724 21.41 -6.34 42.70
N HIS A 725 20.81 -7.45 43.12
CA HIS A 725 19.38 -7.76 42.93
C HIS A 725 18.90 -7.82 41.46
N GLY A 726 19.82 -7.96 40.50
CA GLY A 726 19.50 -8.05 39.08
C GLY A 726 19.05 -6.73 38.44
N ILE A 727 19.41 -5.58 39.03
CA ILE A 727 19.09 -4.25 38.51
C ILE A 727 20.34 -3.37 38.40
N THR A 728 20.36 -2.43 37.46
CA THR A 728 21.42 -1.41 37.34
C THR A 728 20.89 -0.09 36.79
N ASN A 729 21.50 1.02 37.20
CA ASN A 729 21.37 2.29 36.48
C ASN A 729 22.19 2.19 35.18
N GLY A 730 21.68 2.73 34.07
CA GLY A 730 22.28 2.55 32.75
C GLY A 730 23.64 3.19 32.60
N ALA A 731 23.75 4.49 32.86
CA ALA A 731 25.01 5.21 32.83
C ALA A 731 26.06 4.54 33.76
N SER A 732 25.64 4.01 34.92
CA SER A 732 26.53 3.27 35.83
C SER A 732 27.05 1.94 35.28
N TRP A 733 26.42 1.36 34.26
CA TRP A 733 26.88 0.14 33.57
C TRP A 733 27.72 0.50 32.35
N TYR A 734 27.17 1.30 31.43
CA TYR A 734 27.89 1.97 30.35
C TYR A 734 27.04 3.11 29.78
N ASN A 735 27.69 4.22 29.39
CA ASN A 735 27.00 5.40 28.86
C ASN A 735 26.39 5.11 27.46
N VAL A 736 25.11 5.49 27.28
CA VAL A 736 24.31 5.29 26.06
C VAL A 736 23.50 6.57 25.74
N PRO A 737 24.03 7.47 24.91
CA PRO A 737 23.27 8.64 24.46
C PRO A 737 22.29 8.23 23.35
N GLY A 738 21.15 8.90 23.30
CA GLY A 738 20.11 8.69 22.28
C GLY A 738 19.33 7.38 22.43
N GLY A 739 19.25 6.87 23.65
CA GLY A 739 18.47 5.69 24.02
C GLY A 739 16.97 5.96 24.10
N MET A 740 16.16 4.96 23.74
CA MET A 740 14.69 5.05 23.77
C MET A 740 14.14 5.25 25.20
N GLN A 741 14.77 4.59 26.16
CA GLN A 741 14.38 4.53 27.57
C GLN A 741 14.32 5.94 28.21
N ASP A 742 15.38 6.71 28.03
CA ASP A 742 15.51 8.05 28.62
C ASP A 742 14.65 9.07 27.87
N TRP A 743 14.55 8.96 26.55
CA TRP A 743 13.65 9.78 25.74
C TRP A 743 12.19 9.62 26.18
N ASN A 744 11.72 8.40 26.46
CA ASN A 744 10.36 8.16 26.96
C ASN A 744 10.08 8.98 28.23
N TYR A 745 10.96 8.87 29.22
CA TYR A 745 10.76 9.50 30.53
C TYR A 745 10.89 11.03 30.47
N LEU A 746 11.72 11.57 29.57
CA LEU A 746 11.95 13.00 29.43
C LEU A 746 10.92 13.71 28.53
N GLN A 747 10.39 13.02 27.51
CA GLN A 747 9.55 13.62 26.46
C GLN A 747 8.08 13.17 26.52
N THR A 748 7.74 12.22 27.41
CA THR A 748 6.38 11.68 27.59
C THR A 748 6.09 11.48 29.08
N ASN A 749 4.94 10.87 29.42
CA ASN A 749 4.58 10.51 30.79
C ASN A 749 5.00 9.07 31.17
N CYS A 750 5.78 8.39 30.32
CA CYS A 750 6.03 6.96 30.41
C CYS A 750 7.31 6.63 31.19
N PHE A 751 7.16 5.85 32.26
CA PHE A 751 8.29 5.22 32.94
C PHE A 751 8.74 3.99 32.12
N GLU A 752 9.88 4.09 31.44
CA GLU A 752 10.44 2.99 30.67
C GLU A 752 11.73 2.43 31.30
N VAL A 753 11.90 1.11 31.24
CA VAL A 753 13.14 0.41 31.63
C VAL A 753 13.58 -0.53 30.50
N THR A 754 14.87 -0.80 30.40
CA THR A 754 15.42 -1.80 29.48
C THR A 754 15.62 -3.13 30.20
N ILE A 755 15.13 -4.22 29.63
CA ILE A 755 15.21 -5.56 30.22
C ILE A 755 16.05 -6.46 29.33
N GLU A 756 17.24 -6.80 29.81
CA GLU A 756 18.12 -7.78 29.20
C GLU A 756 17.66 -9.19 29.57
N LEU A 757 17.26 -9.99 28.58
CA LEU A 757 16.57 -11.28 28.78
C LEU A 757 17.48 -12.51 28.83
N GLY A 758 18.76 -12.36 28.48
CA GLY A 758 19.73 -13.44 28.51
C GLY A 758 21.03 -13.17 27.74
N CYS A 759 22.07 -13.93 28.09
CA CYS A 759 23.43 -13.80 27.55
C CYS A 759 23.60 -14.18 26.07
N VAL A 760 22.56 -14.74 25.42
CA VAL A 760 22.61 -15.20 24.04
C VAL A 760 21.57 -14.40 23.28
N LYS A 761 22.01 -13.64 22.27
CA LYS A 761 21.16 -12.72 21.51
C LYS A 761 20.14 -13.47 20.66
N TYR A 762 20.61 -14.50 19.96
CA TYR A 762 19.79 -15.41 19.16
C TYR A 762 20.01 -16.86 19.64
N PRO A 763 19.33 -17.29 20.71
CA PRO A 763 19.45 -18.67 21.21
C PRO A 763 18.88 -19.68 20.20
N PHE A 764 19.11 -20.97 20.44
CA PHE A 764 18.46 -22.01 19.64
C PHE A 764 16.97 -22.12 20.01
N GLU A 765 16.14 -22.48 19.02
CA GLU A 765 14.69 -22.64 19.14
C GLU A 765 14.28 -23.49 20.36
N LYS A 766 14.95 -24.63 20.54
CA LYS A 766 14.75 -25.58 21.65
C LYS A 766 14.88 -24.96 23.04
N ASP A 767 15.55 -23.81 23.17
CA ASP A 767 15.79 -23.11 24.43
C ASP A 767 14.71 -22.02 24.70
N LEU A 768 13.89 -21.64 23.72
CA LEU A 768 12.77 -20.69 23.88
C LEU A 768 11.76 -21.06 24.99
N PRO A 769 11.34 -22.33 25.17
CA PRO A 769 10.44 -22.69 26.28
C PRO A 769 11.03 -22.39 27.66
N LYS A 770 12.37 -22.47 27.79
CA LYS A 770 13.07 -22.13 29.03
C LYS A 770 13.06 -20.62 29.26
N PHE A 771 13.30 -19.81 28.23
CA PHE A 771 13.20 -18.34 28.34
C PHE A 771 11.79 -17.90 28.73
N TRP A 772 10.75 -18.55 28.19
CA TRP A 772 9.37 -18.30 28.60
C TRP A 772 9.12 -18.62 30.07
N GLU A 773 9.47 -19.82 30.53
CA GLU A 773 9.25 -20.20 31.93
C GLU A 773 10.03 -19.31 32.91
N GLN A 774 11.22 -18.84 32.52
CA GLN A 774 12.03 -17.92 33.34
C GLN A 774 11.49 -16.49 33.42
N ASN A 775 10.70 -16.03 32.45
CA ASN A 775 10.31 -14.61 32.32
C ASN A 775 8.80 -14.36 32.37
N ARG A 776 7.94 -15.36 32.12
CA ARG A 776 6.46 -15.22 32.12
C ARG A 776 5.95 -14.54 33.38
N ARG A 777 6.44 -14.94 34.56
CA ARG A 777 5.98 -14.36 35.84
C ARG A 777 6.40 -12.90 35.99
N SER A 778 7.64 -12.58 35.64
CA SER A 778 8.19 -11.22 35.64
C SER A 778 7.42 -10.29 34.71
N LEU A 779 7.11 -10.73 33.49
CA LEU A 779 6.34 -9.96 32.50
C LEU A 779 4.96 -9.56 33.06
N ILE A 780 4.25 -10.49 33.70
CA ILE A 780 2.94 -10.23 34.31
C ILE A 780 3.05 -9.32 35.55
N GLN A 781 4.02 -9.55 36.46
CA GLN A 781 4.13 -8.70 37.66
C GLN A 781 4.59 -7.28 37.37
N PHE A 782 5.40 -7.06 36.33
CA PHE A 782 5.78 -5.73 35.89
C PHE A 782 4.60 -4.96 35.31
N MET A 783 3.77 -5.57 34.44
CA MET A 783 2.53 -4.95 33.96
C MET A 783 1.62 -4.51 35.11
N LYS A 784 1.44 -5.37 36.13
CA LYS A 784 0.62 -5.08 37.31
C LYS A 784 1.09 -3.90 38.18
N GLN A 785 2.25 -3.30 37.90
CA GLN A 785 2.66 -2.06 38.59
C GLN A 785 1.80 -0.84 38.16
N VAL A 786 1.08 -0.90 37.04
CA VAL A 786 0.19 0.21 36.61
C VAL A 786 -1.16 0.26 37.35
N THR A 787 -1.63 -0.87 37.90
CA THR A 787 -3.01 -1.03 38.40
C THR A 787 -3.12 -1.32 39.90
N SER A 788 -2.03 -1.23 40.66
CA SER A 788 -1.97 -1.76 42.03
C SER A 788 -2.88 -1.02 43.04
N GLN A 789 -4.15 -1.42 43.11
CA GLN A 789 -5.01 -1.17 44.26
C GLN A 789 -4.60 -2.10 45.42
N GLU A 790 -4.32 -1.50 46.57
CA GLU A 790 -4.13 -2.14 47.89
C GLU A 790 -3.09 -3.29 48.01
N GLN A 791 -1.84 -2.93 48.30
CA GLN A 791 -1.26 -3.39 49.57
C GLN A 791 -1.41 -2.29 50.62
N SER A 792 -1.90 -2.66 51.80
CA SER A 792 -2.42 -1.70 52.78
C SER A 792 -1.34 -0.79 53.39
N MET A 793 -1.46 0.52 53.19
CA MET A 793 -1.08 1.50 54.21
C MET A 793 -2.33 2.16 54.78
N LYS A 794 -2.86 1.59 55.88
CA LYS A 794 -3.83 2.25 56.75
C LYS A 794 -3.16 3.44 57.45
N PHE A 795 -3.12 4.59 56.79
CA PHE A 795 -2.88 5.84 57.49
C PHE A 795 -4.08 6.12 58.43
N PRO A 796 -3.87 6.28 59.74
CA PRO A 796 -4.97 6.63 60.64
C PRO A 796 -5.51 8.02 60.26
N PRO A 797 -6.84 8.24 60.27
CA PRO A 797 -7.41 9.51 59.86
C PRO A 797 -6.90 10.62 60.77
N ARG A 798 -6.18 11.59 60.18
CA ARG A 798 -5.80 12.83 60.89
C ARG A 798 -7.08 13.52 61.34
N THR A 799 -7.26 13.61 62.66
CA THR A 799 -8.34 14.36 63.28
C THR A 799 -8.24 15.84 62.87
N LYS A 800 -9.29 16.37 62.25
CA LYS A 800 -9.43 17.81 62.05
C LYS A 800 -9.41 18.51 63.41
N LYS A 801 -8.46 19.43 63.60
CA LYS A 801 -8.55 20.52 64.57
C LYS A 801 -8.07 21.81 63.92
N PHE A 802 -9.05 22.69 63.71
CA PHE A 802 -8.99 24.13 63.46
C PHE A 802 -7.93 24.63 62.47
#